data_AF-A0A8S1PQV3-F1
#
_entry.id   AF-A0A8S1PQV3-F1
#
_cell.length_a   1.000
_cell.length_b   1.000
_cell.length_c   1.000
_cell.angle_alpha   90.00
_cell.angle_beta   90.00
_cell.angle_gamma   90.00
#
_symmetry.space_group_name_H-M   'P 1'
#
loop_
_entity.id
_entity.type
_entity.pdbx_description
1 polymer ?
#
loop_
_entity_poly.entity_id
_entity_poly.type
_entity_poly.pdbx_seq_one_letter_code
_entity_poly.pdbx_strand_id
1 'polypeptide(L)'
;MVFWNGTDIGLAVIGGALIGIATSLHYIVKGRVTGFSGILYSIVTYDLPSFFWKVSLMMGVVIASSIFYLAYGTEKAIIDGGTPAYDDLLILTQIGWGGSIIAGFCVGFGTKMGNGCTSGHGVCGLPRLAPRSIVAVSCFMGMGLLTASIKENFIPLEHPKPIDYDHEACAITTLVLAFVIIIVMAGFQYLKKRELLIDLAVATLVGFIFGLGLAISGMVKRSKIIGFLAINDRWDPTLLFVMVTPVVLIDYYNELHNNTQRYQTEKCLFYSYWIFYTLKNQQEIVMHQYYDNFYQYLLIKQKYKIFNQNFSINTQVNQTRFEQFLLISKILMVFWNGTDIGLAVIGGALIGIATSLHYIVKGRVTGFSGILYSIVTYDLPSFFWKVSLMMGVVIASSIFYLAYGTEKAIIDGGTPAYDDLLILTQIGWGGSIIAGFCVGFGTKMGNGCTSGHGVCGLPRLAPRSIVAVSCFMGMGLLTASIKENFIPLEHPKPIDYDHEACAITTLVLAFVIIIVMAGFQYLKKRELLIDLAVATLVGFIFGLGLAISGMVKRSKIIGFLAINDRWDPTLLFVMVTPVVINFFAFRAKEKPYLNSKYEIPTNNVIDWKLVCGASIFGFGWGVGGFCPGPAFALFPQFTVHINILFMGTLVIGQLSANYFVKWVDERNKYDQIKPQPDQQSKEQQQKEQIPDVSKQQLAESPSDRKNDAPDNTAKIN
;
A
#
# COMPACT_ATOMS: atom_id res chain seq x y z
N MET A 1 33.60 15.51 35.73
CA MET A 1 32.19 15.88 35.99
C MET A 1 31.42 15.75 34.69
N VAL A 2 30.62 14.69 34.52
CA VAL A 2 29.73 14.53 33.35
C VAL A 2 28.49 15.38 33.61
N PHE A 3 28.29 16.45 32.83
CA PHE A 3 27.09 17.26 32.88
C PHE A 3 25.94 16.49 32.23
N TRP A 4 25.01 15.96 33.04
CA TRP A 4 23.76 15.39 32.56
C TRP A 4 22.90 16.50 31.96
N ASN A 5 22.51 16.37 30.69
CA ASN A 5 21.65 17.36 30.06
C ASN A 5 20.23 17.26 30.65
N GLY A 6 19.73 18.31 31.30
CA GLY A 6 18.42 18.28 31.98
C GLY A 6 17.25 17.96 31.05
N THR A 7 17.44 18.19 29.74
CA THR A 7 16.49 17.83 28.68
C THR A 7 16.33 16.31 28.52
N ASP A 8 17.41 15.53 28.59
CA ASP A 8 17.37 14.07 28.44
C ASP A 8 16.65 13.39 29.61
N ILE A 9 16.85 13.89 30.83
CA ILE A 9 16.14 13.41 32.03
C ILE A 9 14.65 13.77 31.92
N GLY A 10 14.32 14.99 31.48
CA GLY A 10 12.94 15.42 31.26
C GLY A 10 12.20 14.54 30.24
N LEU A 11 12.85 14.23 29.11
CA LEU A 11 12.31 13.33 28.09
C LEU A 11 12.14 11.89 28.61
N ALA A 12 13.09 11.39 29.40
CA ALA A 12 12.99 10.08 30.05
C ALA A 12 11.78 9.99 31.01
N VAL A 13 11.54 11.02 31.82
CA VAL A 13 10.38 11.09 32.72
C VAL A 13 9.08 11.16 31.93
N ILE A 14 8.99 12.01 30.89
CA ILE A 14 7.79 12.11 30.04
C ILE A 14 7.50 10.77 29.35
N GLY A 15 8.53 10.14 28.76
CA GLY A 15 8.39 8.85 28.11
C GLY A 15 7.98 7.74 29.10
N GLY A 16 8.56 7.73 30.30
CA GLY A 16 8.15 6.84 31.40
C GLY A 16 6.70 7.06 31.83
N ALA A 17 6.25 8.32 31.94
CA ALA A 17 4.87 8.65 32.26
C ALA A 17 3.89 8.12 31.19
N LEU A 18 4.21 8.29 29.90
CA LEU A 18 3.39 7.77 28.79
C LEU A 18 3.32 6.23 28.82
N ILE A 19 4.43 5.55 29.06
CA ILE A 19 4.47 4.09 29.24
C ILE A 19 3.56 3.68 30.41
N GLY A 20 3.66 4.36 31.55
CA GLY A 20 2.79 4.15 32.71
C GLY A 20 1.31 4.31 32.35
N ILE A 21 0.93 5.44 31.74
CA ILE A 21 -0.45 5.74 31.31
C ILE A 21 -0.96 4.66 30.35
N ALA A 22 -0.17 4.24 29.36
CA ALA A 22 -0.56 3.20 28.41
C ALA A 22 -0.85 1.86 29.12
N THR A 23 0.02 1.45 30.05
CA THR A 23 -0.18 0.20 30.81
C THR A 23 -1.36 0.26 31.77
N SER A 24 -1.57 1.40 32.43
CA SER A 24 -2.73 1.63 33.30
C SER A 24 -4.04 1.65 32.51
N LEU A 25 -4.07 2.32 31.36
CA LEU A 25 -5.25 2.36 30.48
C LEU A 25 -5.63 0.94 30.02
N HIS A 26 -4.65 0.13 29.64
CA HIS A 26 -4.89 -1.25 29.26
C HIS A 26 -5.44 -2.09 30.42
N TYR A 27 -4.89 -1.90 31.62
CA TYR A 27 -5.35 -2.60 32.81
C TYR A 27 -6.77 -2.18 33.23
N ILE A 28 -7.08 -0.88 33.24
CA ILE A 28 -8.40 -0.36 33.64
C ILE A 28 -9.47 -0.78 32.64
N VAL A 29 -9.21 -0.67 31.34
CA VAL A 29 -10.22 -0.92 30.30
C VAL A 29 -10.41 -2.41 30.00
N LYS A 30 -9.36 -3.23 30.17
CA LYS A 30 -9.40 -4.66 29.80
C LYS A 30 -9.17 -5.63 30.95
N GLY A 31 -8.78 -5.16 32.14
CA GLY A 31 -8.39 -6.02 33.25
C GLY A 31 -7.11 -6.83 32.99
N ARG A 32 -6.27 -6.41 32.03
CA ARG A 32 -5.12 -7.18 31.53
C ARG A 32 -3.81 -6.42 31.70
N VAL A 33 -2.74 -7.18 31.92
CA VAL A 33 -1.38 -6.65 32.07
C VAL A 33 -0.67 -6.60 30.72
N THR A 34 0.01 -5.50 30.40
CA THR A 34 0.75 -5.31 29.15
C THR A 34 2.13 -6.00 29.21
N GLY A 35 2.17 -7.30 28.92
CA GLY A 35 3.43 -8.06 28.77
C GLY A 35 3.72 -8.39 27.31
N PHE A 36 4.73 -7.75 26.71
CA PHE A 36 5.03 -7.90 25.28
C PHE A 36 5.45 -9.33 24.88
N SER A 37 6.24 -10.02 25.71
CA SER A 37 6.64 -11.41 25.43
C SER A 37 5.45 -12.38 25.37
N GLY A 38 4.48 -12.22 26.29
CA GLY A 38 3.25 -13.01 26.30
C GLY A 38 2.32 -12.69 25.13
N ILE A 39 2.25 -11.41 24.73
CA ILE A 39 1.51 -10.95 23.54
C ILE A 39 2.09 -11.59 22.29
N LEU A 40 3.41 -11.48 22.07
CA LEU A 40 4.11 -12.09 20.92
C LEU A 40 3.93 -13.60 20.86
N TYR A 41 4.13 -14.30 21.98
CA TYR A 41 3.93 -15.75 22.06
C TYR A 41 2.50 -16.18 21.69
N SER A 42 1.50 -15.41 22.12
CA SER A 42 0.09 -15.70 21.81
C SER A 42 -0.27 -15.49 20.34
N ILE A 43 0.38 -14.52 19.67
CA ILE A 43 0.19 -14.27 18.25
C ILE A 43 0.69 -15.48 17.46
N VAL A 44 1.87 -16.01 17.82
CA VAL A 44 2.50 -17.16 17.16
C VAL A 44 1.71 -18.46 17.38
N THR A 45 1.11 -18.63 18.55
CA THR A 45 0.32 -19.83 18.89
C THR A 45 -1.15 -19.76 18.45
N TYR A 46 -1.54 -18.72 17.70
CA TYR A 46 -2.85 -18.54 17.08
C TYR A 46 -4.07 -18.69 18.01
N ASP A 47 -4.04 -18.02 19.18
CA ASP A 47 -5.21 -17.90 20.04
C ASP A 47 -6.26 -16.92 19.44
N LEU A 48 -7.09 -17.44 18.53
CA LEU A 48 -8.05 -16.71 17.67
C LEU A 48 -8.96 -15.67 18.36
N PRO A 49 -9.48 -15.86 19.59
CA PRO A 49 -10.30 -14.85 20.26
C PRO A 49 -9.51 -13.61 20.68
N SER A 50 -8.21 -13.75 20.96
CA SER A 50 -7.37 -12.69 21.52
C SER A 50 -6.37 -12.11 20.51
N PHE A 51 -6.26 -12.72 19.32
CA PHE A 51 -5.32 -12.35 18.27
C PHE A 51 -5.42 -10.88 17.85
N PHE A 52 -6.63 -10.38 17.57
CA PHE A 52 -6.81 -9.08 16.93
C PHE A 52 -6.36 -7.90 17.78
N TRP A 53 -6.72 -7.86 19.07
CA TRP A 53 -6.29 -6.77 19.94
C TRP A 53 -4.78 -6.82 20.21
N LYS A 54 -4.19 -8.03 20.26
CA LYS A 54 -2.74 -8.22 20.45
C LYS A 54 -1.95 -7.66 19.26
N VAL A 55 -2.37 -8.00 18.03
CA VAL A 55 -1.76 -7.47 16.81
C VAL A 55 -1.99 -5.96 16.71
N SER A 56 -3.20 -5.48 17.02
CA SER A 56 -3.53 -4.05 17.03
C SER A 56 -2.63 -3.23 17.97
N LEU A 57 -2.35 -3.76 19.16
CA LEU A 57 -1.42 -3.14 20.10
C LEU A 57 0.00 -3.05 19.53
N MET A 58 0.51 -4.12 18.89
CA MET A 58 1.81 -4.08 18.23
C MET A 58 1.85 -3.06 17.09
N MET A 59 0.81 -3.01 16.27
CA MET A 59 0.72 -2.04 15.18
C MET A 59 0.65 -0.60 15.69
N GLY A 60 -0.02 -0.35 16.82
CA GLY A 60 0.01 0.96 17.48
C GLY A 60 1.44 1.40 17.85
N VAL A 61 2.25 0.49 18.41
CA VAL A 61 3.66 0.77 18.72
C VAL A 61 4.45 1.11 17.45
N VAL A 62 4.28 0.31 16.39
CA VAL A 62 4.93 0.51 15.09
C VAL A 62 4.55 1.84 14.45
N ILE A 63 3.27 2.23 14.50
CA ILE A 63 2.77 3.52 13.99
C ILE A 63 3.43 4.67 14.75
N ALA A 64 3.44 4.62 16.09
CA ALA A 64 4.06 5.66 16.90
C ALA A 64 5.55 5.81 16.59
N SER A 65 6.29 4.70 16.51
CA SER A 65 7.71 4.73 16.16
C SER A 65 7.96 5.28 14.76
N SER A 66 7.17 4.87 13.76
CA SER A 66 7.33 5.33 12.38
C SER A 66 7.03 6.83 12.23
N ILE A 67 5.96 7.32 12.86
CA ILE A 67 5.63 8.76 12.87
C ILE A 67 6.74 9.56 13.58
N PHE A 68 7.21 9.07 14.73
CA PHE A 68 8.25 9.76 15.48
C PHE A 68 9.60 9.77 14.73
N TYR A 69 9.90 8.72 13.95
CA TYR A 69 11.06 8.67 13.07
C TYR A 69 10.97 9.71 11.95
N LEU A 70 9.83 9.83 11.27
CA LEU A 70 9.63 10.83 10.21
C LEU A 70 9.67 12.28 10.74
N ALA A 71 9.35 12.47 12.02
CA ALA A 71 9.41 13.76 12.70
C ALA A 71 10.82 14.10 13.23
N TYR A 72 11.50 13.13 13.85
CA TYR A 72 12.73 13.34 14.64
C TYR A 72 13.87 12.34 14.30
N GLY A 73 13.91 11.87 13.06
CA GLY A 73 14.97 10.99 12.54
C GLY A 73 16.35 11.61 12.70
N THR A 74 17.39 10.78 12.58
CA THR A 74 18.79 11.18 12.88
C THR A 74 19.23 12.41 12.11
N GLU A 75 19.05 12.41 10.80
CA GLU A 75 19.44 13.53 9.93
C GLU A 75 18.67 14.82 10.25
N LYS A 76 17.34 14.71 10.39
CA LYS A 76 16.46 15.84 10.65
C LYS A 76 16.68 16.48 12.02
N ALA A 77 16.88 15.66 13.05
CA ALA A 77 17.20 16.13 14.38
C ALA A 77 18.57 16.83 14.45
N ILE A 78 19.56 16.36 13.67
CA ILE A 78 20.87 17.02 13.56
C ILE A 78 20.72 18.39 12.88
N ILE A 79 19.91 18.48 11.80
CA ILE A 79 19.63 19.73 11.08
C ILE A 79 18.92 20.75 11.98
N ASP A 80 17.96 20.29 12.79
CA ASP A 80 17.17 21.14 13.70
C ASP A 80 17.91 21.47 15.02
N GLY A 81 19.16 21.01 15.18
CA GLY A 81 19.97 21.24 16.40
C GLY A 81 19.48 20.49 17.64
N GLY A 82 18.67 19.44 17.46
CA GLY A 82 18.12 18.58 18.50
C GLY A 82 18.93 17.31 18.75
N THR A 83 18.56 16.54 19.78
CA THR A 83 19.12 15.21 20.01
C THR A 83 18.39 14.18 19.14
N PRO A 84 19.07 13.39 18.29
CA PRO A 84 18.45 12.36 17.45
C PRO A 84 17.57 11.43 18.25
N ALA A 85 16.36 11.08 17.81
CA ALA A 85 15.53 10.13 18.56
C ALA A 85 16.00 8.67 18.43
N TYR A 86 16.70 8.35 17.34
CA TYR A 86 17.17 7.01 16.97
C TYR A 86 18.70 6.98 16.83
N ASP A 87 19.30 5.80 16.92
CA ASP A 87 20.73 5.63 16.62
C ASP A 87 20.96 5.51 15.11
N ASP A 88 22.15 5.92 14.66
CA ASP A 88 22.58 5.70 13.28
C ASP A 88 22.70 4.21 12.96
N LEU A 89 22.44 3.86 11.69
CA LEU A 89 22.47 2.49 11.20
C LEU A 89 23.80 1.80 11.50
N LEU A 90 24.91 2.55 11.43
CA LEU A 90 26.25 2.07 11.77
C LEU A 90 26.34 1.49 13.18
N ILE A 91 25.65 2.10 14.15
CA ILE A 91 25.61 1.62 15.54
C ILE A 91 24.76 0.34 15.61
N LEU A 92 23.63 0.28 14.91
CA LEU A 92 22.72 -0.87 14.92
C LEU A 92 23.33 -2.12 14.23
N THR A 93 24.08 -1.95 13.15
CA THR A 93 24.64 -3.06 12.35
C THR A 93 25.89 -3.71 12.95
N GLN A 94 26.50 -3.11 13.98
CA GLN A 94 27.70 -3.63 14.68
C GLN A 94 27.59 -5.05 15.25
N ILE A 95 26.38 -5.58 15.48
CA ILE A 95 26.18 -6.93 16.03
C ILE A 95 26.17 -8.01 14.92
N GLY A 96 25.97 -7.61 13.66
CA GLY A 96 25.77 -8.52 12.54
C GLY A 96 24.49 -9.36 12.67
N TRP A 97 24.13 -10.06 11.60
CA TRP A 97 22.92 -10.90 11.57
C TRP A 97 22.99 -12.06 12.56
N GLY A 98 24.14 -12.73 12.65
CA GLY A 98 24.36 -13.88 13.54
C GLY A 98 24.20 -13.51 15.01
N GLY A 99 24.79 -12.38 15.44
CA GLY A 99 24.64 -11.90 16.81
C GLY A 99 23.20 -11.51 17.15
N SER A 100 22.47 -10.92 16.21
CA SER A 100 21.06 -10.54 16.39
C SER A 100 20.15 -11.77 16.53
N ILE A 101 20.40 -12.82 15.75
CA ILE A 101 19.64 -14.09 15.83
C ILE A 101 19.88 -14.76 17.19
N ILE A 102 21.14 -14.86 17.63
CA ILE A 102 21.48 -15.47 18.93
C ILE A 102 20.88 -14.66 20.08
N ALA A 103 21.01 -13.33 20.04
CA ALA A 103 20.41 -12.45 21.05
C ALA A 103 18.88 -12.58 21.09
N GLY A 104 18.22 -12.59 19.93
CA GLY A 104 16.79 -12.78 19.81
C GLY A 104 16.32 -14.12 20.38
N PHE A 105 17.04 -15.21 20.08
CA PHE A 105 16.77 -16.53 20.65
C PHE A 105 16.91 -16.52 22.18
N CYS A 106 18.01 -16.00 22.73
CA CYS A 106 18.25 -15.94 24.16
C CYS A 106 17.19 -15.11 24.89
N VAL A 107 16.81 -13.95 24.35
CA VAL A 107 15.75 -13.09 24.91
C VAL A 107 14.39 -13.80 24.85
N GLY A 108 14.05 -14.43 23.72
CA GLY A 108 12.80 -15.19 23.57
C GLY A 108 12.69 -16.35 24.56
N PHE A 109 13.75 -17.16 24.65
CA PHE A 109 13.83 -18.30 25.56
C PHE A 109 13.78 -17.85 27.03
N GLY A 110 14.60 -16.86 27.40
CA GLY A 110 14.68 -16.35 28.77
C GLY A 110 13.39 -15.69 29.24
N THR A 111 12.74 -14.87 28.41
CA THR A 111 11.45 -14.24 28.78
C THR A 111 10.32 -15.26 28.93
N LYS A 112 10.39 -16.40 28.21
CA LYS A 112 9.43 -17.49 28.40
C LYS A 112 9.68 -18.24 29.71
N MET A 113 10.94 -18.54 30.04
CA MET A 113 11.31 -19.15 31.33
C MET A 113 10.94 -18.26 32.52
N GLY A 114 11.19 -16.95 32.41
CA GLY A 114 10.84 -15.97 33.43
C GLY A 114 9.34 -15.66 33.52
N ASN A 115 8.54 -16.15 32.56
CA ASN A 115 7.11 -15.84 32.41
C ASN A 115 6.81 -14.33 32.28
N GLY A 116 7.71 -13.59 31.64
CA GLY A 116 7.59 -12.15 31.46
C GLY A 116 8.88 -11.49 30.93
N CYS A 117 8.75 -10.25 30.48
CA CYS A 117 9.85 -9.40 30.02
C CYS A 117 9.95 -8.13 30.86
N THR A 118 10.82 -7.19 30.47
CA THR A 118 11.02 -5.89 31.15
C THR A 118 9.71 -5.11 31.33
N SER A 119 8.83 -5.09 30.33
CA SER A 119 7.50 -4.46 30.45
C SER A 119 6.55 -5.20 31.41
N GLY A 120 6.63 -6.54 31.46
CA GLY A 120 5.79 -7.35 32.35
C GLY A 120 6.24 -7.36 33.81
N HIS A 121 7.54 -7.58 34.07
CA HIS A 121 8.11 -7.62 35.41
C HIS A 121 8.54 -6.26 35.92
N GLY A 122 9.18 -5.44 35.07
CA GLY A 122 9.59 -4.08 35.42
C GLY A 122 8.40 -3.14 35.53
N VAL A 123 7.89 -2.69 34.38
CA VAL A 123 6.84 -1.63 34.33
C VAL A 123 5.56 -2.05 35.05
N CYS A 124 5.07 -3.27 34.80
CA CYS A 124 3.81 -3.73 35.38
C CYS A 124 3.97 -4.44 36.73
N GLY A 125 5.11 -5.07 36.99
CA GLY A 125 5.31 -5.99 38.12
C GLY A 125 5.93 -5.34 39.36
N LEU A 126 6.86 -4.39 39.19
CA LEU A 126 7.49 -3.65 40.29
C LEU A 126 6.51 -2.74 41.05
N PRO A 127 5.58 -2.00 40.41
CA PRO A 127 4.61 -1.19 41.15
C PRO A 127 3.70 -2.01 42.08
N ARG A 128 3.58 -3.32 41.82
CA ARG A 128 2.79 -4.25 42.66
C ARG A 128 3.63 -4.93 43.74
N LEU A 129 4.92 -4.62 43.82
CA LEU A 129 5.90 -5.27 44.70
C LEU A 129 5.85 -6.81 44.62
N ALA A 130 5.56 -7.36 43.45
CA ALA A 130 5.46 -8.80 43.29
C ALA A 130 6.86 -9.43 43.50
N PRO A 131 7.06 -10.35 44.46
CA PRO A 131 8.37 -10.91 44.77
C PRO A 131 9.05 -11.54 43.55
N ARG A 132 8.25 -12.26 42.74
CA ARG A 132 8.70 -12.83 41.46
C ARG A 132 9.26 -11.78 40.48
N SER A 133 8.66 -10.59 40.45
CA SER A 133 9.06 -9.53 39.53
C SER A 133 10.32 -8.82 40.01
N ILE A 134 10.47 -8.63 41.33
CA ILE A 134 11.68 -8.07 41.93
C ILE A 134 12.86 -8.99 41.61
N VAL A 135 12.72 -10.30 41.85
CA VAL A 135 13.76 -11.29 41.55
C VAL A 135 14.09 -11.31 40.06
N ALA A 136 13.08 -11.38 39.19
CA ALA A 136 13.29 -11.38 37.75
C ALA A 136 14.03 -10.12 37.27
N VAL A 137 13.63 -8.94 37.74
CA VAL A 137 14.27 -7.65 37.39
C VAL A 137 15.71 -7.62 37.85
N SER A 138 15.99 -8.00 39.10
CA SER A 138 17.35 -8.06 39.61
C SER A 138 18.25 -9.01 38.79
N CYS A 139 17.72 -10.18 38.41
CA CYS A 139 18.47 -11.16 37.63
C CYS A 139 18.78 -10.68 36.20
N PHE A 140 17.78 -10.21 35.44
CA PHE A 140 18.05 -9.77 34.06
C PHE A 140 18.85 -8.47 34.03
N MET A 141 18.68 -7.58 35.00
CA MET A 141 19.45 -6.34 35.07
C MET A 141 20.90 -6.67 35.42
N GLY A 142 21.14 -7.48 36.45
CA GLY A 142 22.49 -7.93 36.84
C GLY A 142 23.22 -8.65 35.71
N MET A 143 22.55 -9.56 35.00
CA MET A 143 23.14 -10.25 33.85
C MET A 143 23.36 -9.32 32.65
N GLY A 144 22.46 -8.36 32.44
CA GLY A 144 22.60 -7.33 31.41
C GLY A 144 23.81 -6.44 31.65
N LEU A 145 24.01 -5.99 32.89
CA LEU A 145 25.20 -5.26 33.34
C LEU A 145 26.47 -6.06 33.04
N LEU A 146 26.52 -7.31 33.54
CA LEU A 146 27.66 -8.20 33.36
C LEU A 146 28.00 -8.41 31.87
N THR A 147 27.00 -8.69 31.04
CA THR A 147 27.19 -8.96 29.61
C THR A 147 27.67 -7.72 28.86
N ALA A 148 27.14 -6.55 29.19
CA ALA A 148 27.55 -5.29 28.58
C ALA A 148 29.00 -4.95 28.92
N SER A 149 29.40 -5.11 30.20
CA SER A 149 30.78 -4.87 30.64
C SER A 149 31.78 -5.88 30.07
N ILE A 150 31.38 -7.14 29.84
CA ILE A 150 32.25 -8.13 29.17
C ILE A 150 32.44 -7.78 27.68
N LYS A 151 31.37 -7.38 27.00
CA LYS A 151 31.40 -7.11 25.55
C LYS A 151 32.35 -5.98 25.17
N GLU A 152 32.41 -4.90 25.97
CA GLU A 152 33.32 -3.77 25.71
C GLU A 152 34.81 -4.13 25.80
N ASN A 153 35.14 -5.23 26.49
CA ASN A 153 36.53 -5.64 26.72
C ASN A 153 37.04 -6.73 25.75
N PHE A 154 36.17 -7.47 25.05
CA PHE A 154 36.57 -8.71 24.36
C PHE A 154 36.17 -8.86 22.88
N ILE A 155 35.26 -8.05 22.33
CA ILE A 155 34.75 -8.24 20.95
C ILE A 155 35.12 -7.04 20.07
N PRO A 156 36.11 -7.15 19.15
CA PRO A 156 36.37 -6.11 18.17
C PRO A 156 35.17 -5.97 17.23
N LEU A 157 34.71 -4.74 17.06
CA LEU A 157 33.57 -4.41 16.21
C LEU A 157 34.00 -4.55 14.74
N GLU A 158 33.45 -5.53 14.02
CA GLU A 158 33.49 -5.48 12.56
C GLU A 158 32.64 -4.29 12.12
N HIS A 159 33.22 -3.47 11.22
CA HIS A 159 32.51 -2.37 10.57
C HIS A 159 31.85 -2.90 9.30
N PRO A 160 30.56 -3.26 9.31
CA PRO A 160 29.87 -3.54 8.06
C PRO A 160 29.86 -2.26 7.22
N LYS A 161 30.01 -2.43 5.91
CA LYS A 161 29.84 -1.32 4.96
C LYS A 161 28.44 -0.71 5.15
N PRO A 162 28.30 0.62 5.21
CA PRO A 162 26.99 1.25 5.22
C PRO A 162 26.25 0.82 3.95
N ILE A 163 25.08 0.23 4.13
CA ILE A 163 24.14 0.03 3.03
C ILE A 163 23.28 1.29 3.03
N ASP A 164 23.34 2.02 1.92
CA ASP A 164 22.57 3.23 1.71
C ASP A 164 21.11 2.83 1.49
N TYR A 165 20.28 2.94 2.53
CA TYR A 165 18.85 2.71 2.45
C TYR A 165 18.14 4.03 2.74
N ASP A 166 17.17 4.39 1.92
CA ASP A 166 16.26 5.50 2.23
C ASP A 166 15.38 5.10 3.44
N HIS A 167 15.79 5.59 4.60
CA HIS A 167 15.13 5.29 5.86
C HIS A 167 13.76 5.97 6.00
N GLU A 168 13.53 7.09 5.31
CA GLU A 168 12.22 7.74 5.28
C GLU A 168 11.23 6.87 4.49
N ALA A 169 11.64 6.35 3.34
CA ALA A 169 10.82 5.43 2.54
C ALA A 169 10.46 4.14 3.33
N CYS A 170 11.42 3.60 4.09
CA CYS A 170 11.19 2.45 4.97
C CYS A 170 10.16 2.76 6.08
N ALA A 171 10.27 3.92 6.71
CA ALA A 171 9.35 4.37 7.76
C ALA A 171 7.94 4.63 7.21
N ILE A 172 7.81 5.27 6.04
CA ILE A 172 6.53 5.48 5.36
C ILE A 172 5.89 4.14 5.00
N THR A 173 6.67 3.22 4.44
CA THR A 173 6.19 1.87 4.08
C THR A 173 5.66 1.11 5.30
N THR A 174 6.42 1.14 6.39
CA THR A 174 6.04 0.48 7.65
C THR A 174 4.78 1.09 8.25
N LEU A 175 4.66 2.42 8.20
CA LEU A 175 3.50 3.16 8.66
C LEU A 175 2.25 2.78 7.86
N VAL A 176 2.33 2.82 6.52
CA VAL A 176 1.21 2.45 5.63
C VAL A 176 0.77 1.01 5.88
N LEU A 177 1.71 0.08 5.99
CA LEU A 177 1.41 -1.33 6.25
C LEU A 177 0.67 -1.50 7.58
N ALA A 178 1.12 -0.83 8.65
CA ALA A 178 0.49 -0.91 9.95
C ALA A 178 -0.95 -0.35 9.93
N PHE A 179 -1.20 0.77 9.24
CA PHE A 179 -2.55 1.31 9.06
C PHE A 179 -3.44 0.37 8.26
N VAL A 180 -2.95 -0.21 7.17
CA VAL A 180 -3.70 -1.17 6.35
C VAL A 180 -4.10 -2.38 7.19
N ILE A 181 -3.18 -2.94 7.98
CA ILE A 181 -3.45 -4.08 8.88
C ILE A 181 -4.56 -3.71 9.87
N ILE A 182 -4.52 -2.53 10.48
CA ILE A 182 -5.56 -2.08 11.43
C ILE A 182 -6.91 -1.88 10.74
N ILE A 183 -6.96 -1.22 9.58
CA ILE A 183 -8.21 -0.97 8.84
C ILE A 183 -8.86 -2.30 8.44
N VAL A 184 -8.06 -3.24 7.95
CA VAL A 184 -8.50 -4.60 7.63
C VAL A 184 -9.09 -5.29 8.86
N MET A 185 -8.37 -5.27 9.99
CA MET A 185 -8.85 -5.89 11.24
C MET A 185 -10.12 -5.20 11.75
N ALA A 186 -10.21 -3.88 11.63
CA ALA A 186 -11.39 -3.10 12.01
C ALA A 186 -12.60 -3.48 11.16
N GLY A 187 -12.42 -3.63 9.85
CA GLY A 187 -13.44 -4.14 8.94
C GLY A 187 -13.90 -5.56 9.33
N PHE A 188 -12.96 -6.45 9.66
CA PHE A 188 -13.27 -7.80 10.13
C PHE A 188 -14.10 -7.79 11.42
N GLN A 189 -13.69 -6.99 12.41
CA GLN A 189 -14.38 -6.91 13.69
C GLN A 189 -15.74 -6.24 13.58
N TYR A 190 -15.87 -5.21 12.74
CA TYR A 190 -17.13 -4.53 12.45
C TYR A 190 -18.20 -5.49 11.94
N LEU A 191 -17.81 -6.43 11.05
CA LEU A 191 -18.72 -7.44 10.51
C LEU A 191 -19.15 -8.50 11.54
N LYS A 192 -18.37 -8.70 12.61
CA LYS A 192 -18.64 -9.71 13.63
C LYS A 192 -19.48 -9.16 14.78
N LYS A 193 -18.97 -8.14 15.49
CA LYS A 193 -19.65 -7.44 16.60
C LYS A 193 -19.01 -6.06 16.83
N ARG A 194 -19.84 -5.02 17.03
CA ARG A 194 -19.36 -3.64 17.29
C ARG A 194 -18.46 -3.52 18.52
N GLU A 195 -18.69 -4.30 19.58
CA GLU A 195 -17.88 -4.29 20.81
C GLU A 195 -16.41 -4.65 20.56
N LEU A 196 -16.14 -5.55 19.60
CA LEU A 196 -14.79 -5.97 19.26
C LEU A 196 -14.00 -4.87 18.53
N LEU A 197 -14.69 -3.88 17.93
CA LEU A 197 -14.06 -2.71 17.33
C LEU A 197 -13.49 -1.78 18.41
N ILE A 198 -14.19 -1.65 19.54
CA ILE A 198 -13.73 -0.86 20.69
C ILE A 198 -12.48 -1.52 21.28
N ASP A 199 -12.47 -2.86 21.40
CA ASP A 199 -11.29 -3.61 21.83
C ASP A 199 -10.07 -3.33 20.93
N LEU A 200 -10.29 -3.35 19.62
CA LEU A 200 -9.25 -3.08 18.63
C LEU A 200 -8.71 -1.65 18.75
N ALA A 201 -9.60 -0.66 18.83
CA ALA A 201 -9.24 0.76 18.89
C ALA A 201 -8.50 1.12 20.19
N VAL A 202 -8.98 0.63 21.33
CA VAL A 202 -8.31 0.81 22.63
C VAL A 202 -6.92 0.18 22.59
N ALA A 203 -6.78 -1.02 22.03
CA ALA A 203 -5.48 -1.67 21.91
C ALA A 203 -4.52 -0.89 20.99
N THR A 204 -4.99 -0.37 19.84
CA THR A 204 -4.18 0.51 18.98
C THR A 204 -3.70 1.73 19.75
N LEU A 205 -4.61 2.39 20.46
CA LEU A 205 -4.31 3.61 21.22
C LEU A 205 -3.30 3.35 22.34
N VAL A 206 -3.48 2.28 23.11
CA VAL A 206 -2.53 1.84 24.14
C VAL A 206 -1.15 1.59 23.51
N GLY A 207 -1.11 0.84 22.40
CA GLY A 207 0.13 0.57 21.67
C GLY A 207 0.81 1.85 21.19
N PHE A 208 0.04 2.79 20.65
CA PHE A 208 0.52 4.08 20.17
C PHE A 208 1.14 4.91 21.28
N ILE A 209 0.44 5.09 22.41
CA ILE A 209 0.95 5.84 23.57
C ILE A 209 2.21 5.15 24.12
N PHE A 210 2.22 3.82 24.19
CA PHE A 210 3.38 3.06 24.65
C PHE A 210 4.60 3.24 23.73
N GLY A 211 4.41 3.12 22.41
CA GLY A 211 5.47 3.31 21.42
C GLY A 211 6.02 4.74 21.41
N LEU A 212 5.14 5.74 21.57
CA LEU A 212 5.54 7.13 21.71
C LEU A 212 6.39 7.34 22.97
N GLY A 213 6.00 6.73 24.09
CA GLY A 213 6.77 6.76 25.33
C GLY A 213 8.17 6.12 25.19
N LEU A 214 8.29 5.01 24.46
CA LEU A 214 9.60 4.40 24.14
C LEU A 214 10.49 5.33 23.29
N ALA A 215 9.91 5.99 22.30
CA ALA A 215 10.64 6.89 21.41
C ALA A 215 11.13 8.14 22.16
N ILE A 216 10.23 8.80 22.91
CA ILE A 216 10.54 10.02 23.68
C ILE A 216 11.55 9.74 24.79
N SER A 217 11.42 8.61 25.50
CA SER A 217 12.38 8.24 26.56
C SER A 217 13.78 7.90 26.04
N GLY A 218 13.95 7.71 24.73
CA GLY A 218 15.20 7.24 24.14
C GLY A 218 15.47 5.76 24.37
N MET A 219 14.48 4.99 24.86
CA MET A 219 14.58 3.52 24.96
C MET A 219 14.70 2.83 23.59
N VAL A 220 14.42 3.54 22.51
CA VAL A 220 14.66 3.07 21.13
C VAL A 220 16.15 3.16 20.73
N LYS A 221 16.99 3.85 21.50
CA LYS A 221 18.43 3.97 21.25
C LYS A 221 19.19 2.83 21.92
N ARG A 222 19.87 2.03 21.12
CA ARG A 222 20.83 1.03 21.56
C ARG A 222 22.00 1.67 22.32
N SER A 223 22.47 2.84 21.88
CA SER A 223 23.56 3.58 22.52
C SER A 223 23.23 3.93 23.99
N LYS A 224 22.01 4.41 24.26
CA LYS A 224 21.55 4.70 25.64
C LYS A 224 21.40 3.43 26.48
N ILE A 225 20.87 2.34 25.92
CA ILE A 225 20.73 1.07 26.65
C ILE A 225 22.09 0.51 27.04
N ILE A 226 23.05 0.49 26.11
CA ILE A 226 24.41 0.01 26.39
C ILE A 226 25.13 0.96 27.36
N GLY A 227 24.99 2.28 27.18
CA GLY A 227 25.56 3.26 28.11
C GLY A 227 25.05 3.09 29.53
N PHE A 228 23.75 2.80 29.72
CA PHE A 228 23.20 2.47 31.02
C PHE A 228 23.70 1.12 31.57
N LEU A 229 23.92 0.12 30.71
CA LEU A 229 24.32 -1.22 31.17
C LEU A 229 25.82 -1.40 31.40
N ALA A 230 26.68 -0.71 30.66
CA ALA A 230 28.12 -1.00 30.64
C ALA A 230 28.89 -0.47 31.87
N ILE A 231 28.27 0.38 32.71
CA ILE A 231 28.88 1.06 33.89
C ILE A 231 30.34 1.47 33.61
N ASN A 232 30.53 2.34 32.61
CA ASN A 232 31.83 2.88 32.22
C ASN A 232 31.84 4.41 32.39
N ASP A 233 32.89 5.08 31.94
CA ASP A 233 33.02 6.55 32.02
C ASP A 233 31.93 7.33 31.27
N ARG A 234 31.12 6.63 30.46
CA ARG A 234 29.97 7.15 29.70
C ARG A 234 28.63 6.60 30.19
N TRP A 235 28.56 6.15 31.45
CA TRP A 235 27.33 5.65 32.05
C TRP A 235 26.19 6.67 31.90
N ASP A 236 24.94 6.23 31.69
CA ASP A 236 23.77 7.10 31.52
C ASP A 236 22.57 6.62 32.37
N PRO A 237 22.21 7.29 33.49
CA PRO A 237 21.15 6.88 34.40
C PRO A 237 19.75 7.30 33.92
N THR A 238 19.61 7.98 32.78
CA THR A 238 18.30 8.46 32.29
C THR A 238 17.26 7.33 32.19
N LEU A 239 17.69 6.12 31.83
CA LEU A 239 16.82 4.94 31.75
C LEU A 239 16.27 4.46 33.11
N LEU A 240 16.92 4.81 34.23
CA LEU A 240 16.39 4.54 35.58
C LEU A 240 15.08 5.30 35.81
N PHE A 241 15.02 6.56 35.37
CA PHE A 241 13.83 7.39 35.50
C PHE A 241 12.65 6.83 34.70
N VAL A 242 12.91 6.26 33.51
CA VAL A 242 11.87 5.61 32.70
C VAL A 242 11.21 4.43 33.43
N MET A 243 11.97 3.67 34.22
CA MET A 243 11.44 2.56 35.01
C MET A 243 10.75 3.00 36.29
N VAL A 244 11.22 4.08 36.93
CA VAL A 244 10.71 4.57 38.22
C VAL A 244 9.45 5.43 38.04
N THR A 245 9.36 6.26 37.01
CA THR A 245 8.21 7.17 36.80
C THR A 245 6.87 6.44 36.73
N PRO A 246 6.70 5.32 35.99
CA PRO A 246 5.47 4.54 36.02
C PRO A 246 5.09 4.05 37.43
N VAL A 247 6.08 3.63 38.23
CA VAL A 247 5.87 3.13 39.60
C VAL A 247 5.31 4.23 40.48
N VAL A 248 5.90 5.42 40.44
CA VAL A 248 5.47 6.58 41.24
C VAL A 248 4.08 7.06 40.85
N LEU A 249 3.75 7.12 39.55
CA LEU A 249 2.44 7.54 39.08
C LEU A 249 1.32 6.57 39.46
N ILE A 250 1.60 5.26 39.40
CA ILE A 250 0.64 4.22 39.80
C ILE A 250 0.42 4.26 41.32
N ASP A 251 1.48 4.47 42.11
CA ASP A 251 1.37 4.61 43.57
C ASP A 251 0.54 5.84 43.96
N TYR A 252 0.81 6.99 43.34
CA TYR A 252 0.05 8.23 43.55
C TYR A 252 -1.44 8.08 43.17
N TYR A 253 -1.75 7.35 42.10
CA TYR A 253 -3.14 7.05 41.73
C TYR A 253 -3.85 6.17 42.78
N ASN A 254 -3.15 5.16 43.31
CA ASN A 254 -3.68 4.29 44.36
C ASN A 254 -3.88 5.03 45.68
N GLU A 255 -3.00 5.99 46.00
CA GLU A 255 -3.08 6.87 47.16
C GLU A 255 -4.32 7.79 47.07
N LEU A 256 -4.59 8.37 45.90
CA LEU A 256 -5.78 9.19 45.63
C LEU A 256 -7.10 8.42 45.75
N HIS A 257 -7.10 7.09 45.56
CA HIS A 257 -8.30 6.25 45.57
C HIS A 257 -8.44 5.39 46.85
N ASN A 258 -7.82 5.81 47.97
CA ASN A 258 -8.04 5.27 49.31
C ASN A 258 -7.79 3.76 49.47
N ASN A 259 -6.73 3.22 48.85
CA ASN A 259 -6.17 1.93 49.27
C ASN A 259 -5.05 2.13 50.29
N THR A 260 -5.23 1.56 51.47
CA THR A 260 -4.38 1.64 52.67
C THR A 260 -2.98 1.06 52.46
N GLN A 261 -2.07 1.75 51.76
CA GLN A 261 -0.65 1.39 51.71
C GLN A 261 0.31 2.59 51.82
N ARG A 262 0.12 3.41 52.85
CA ARG A 262 1.05 4.49 53.23
C ARG A 262 2.48 4.01 53.60
N TYR A 263 2.67 2.69 53.79
CA TYR A 263 3.91 2.10 54.32
C TYR A 263 4.90 1.60 53.22
N GLN A 264 4.56 1.73 51.93
CA GLN A 264 5.34 1.11 50.84
C GLN A 264 6.18 2.11 50.02
N THR A 265 5.78 3.38 49.95
CA THR A 265 6.46 4.45 49.20
C THR A 265 7.87 4.72 49.73
N GLU A 266 8.07 4.67 51.05
CA GLU A 266 9.38 4.83 51.67
C GLU A 266 10.37 3.74 51.24
N LYS A 267 9.91 2.50 51.04
CA LYS A 267 10.79 1.39 50.63
C LYS A 267 11.22 1.49 49.17
N CYS A 268 10.34 1.86 48.25
CA CYS A 268 10.70 2.03 46.83
C CYS A 268 11.70 3.16 46.61
N LEU A 269 11.47 4.31 47.25
CA LEU A 269 12.41 5.43 47.24
C LEU A 269 13.74 5.04 47.90
N PHE A 270 13.70 4.30 49.01
CA PHE A 270 14.88 3.78 49.69
C PHE A 270 15.68 2.80 48.82
N TYR A 271 15.03 1.88 48.08
CA TYR A 271 15.74 0.97 47.17
C TYR A 271 16.37 1.69 45.98
N SER A 272 15.69 2.68 45.38
CA SER A 272 16.29 3.51 44.34
C SER A 272 17.45 4.37 44.87
N TYR A 273 17.34 4.90 46.09
CA TYR A 273 18.39 5.67 46.75
C TYR A 273 19.57 4.80 47.20
N TRP A 274 19.30 3.58 47.67
CA TRP A 274 20.30 2.59 48.09
C TRP A 274 21.11 2.07 46.89
N ILE A 275 20.46 1.78 45.76
CA ILE A 275 21.14 1.46 44.50
C ILE A 275 22.04 2.64 44.07
N PHE A 276 21.54 3.87 44.15
CA PHE A 276 22.30 5.08 43.80
C PHE A 276 23.52 5.30 44.71
N TYR A 277 23.37 5.07 46.01
CA TYR A 277 24.43 5.25 47.01
C TYR A 277 25.51 4.16 46.92
N THR A 278 25.11 2.91 46.65
CA THR A 278 26.04 1.77 46.51
C THR A 278 26.90 1.90 45.24
N LEU A 279 26.35 2.47 44.16
CA LEU A 279 27.08 2.71 42.91
C LEU A 279 28.06 3.90 43.00
N LYS A 280 27.71 4.94 43.77
CA LYS A 280 28.59 6.10 44.01
C LYS A 280 29.90 5.72 44.71
N ASN A 281 29.85 4.80 45.67
CA ASN A 281 31.04 4.36 46.42
C ASN A 281 32.01 3.48 45.64
N GLN A 282 31.63 2.90 44.49
CA GLN A 282 32.58 2.16 43.64
C GLN A 282 33.40 3.07 42.71
N GLN A 283 32.95 4.29 42.42
CA GLN A 283 33.69 5.23 41.54
C GLN A 283 34.89 5.90 42.22
N GLU A 284 34.93 6.01 43.55
CA GLU A 284 36.08 6.63 44.25
C GLU A 284 37.33 5.74 44.28
N ILE A 285 37.21 4.42 44.05
CA ILE A 285 38.33 3.47 44.17
C ILE A 285 39.16 3.35 42.87
N VAL A 286 38.65 3.83 41.72
CA VAL A 286 39.32 3.67 40.41
C VAL A 286 39.97 4.97 39.91
N MET A 287 39.78 6.10 40.61
CA MET A 287 40.24 7.43 40.17
C MET A 287 41.71 7.77 40.53
N HIS A 288 42.62 6.79 40.55
CA HIS A 288 44.03 7.07 40.82
C HIS A 288 45.04 6.38 39.89
N GLN A 289 44.67 6.09 38.65
CA GLN A 289 45.65 5.67 37.66
C GLN A 289 45.21 6.05 36.23
N TYR A 290 46.09 6.77 35.55
CA TYR A 290 46.05 7.17 34.13
C TYR A 290 45.36 8.49 33.74
N TYR A 291 46.02 9.58 34.12
CA TYR A 291 46.17 10.75 33.27
C TYR A 291 47.32 10.47 32.28
N ASP A 292 47.07 10.45 30.97
CA ASP A 292 47.85 11.18 29.94
C ASP A 292 47.54 10.73 28.50
N ASN A 293 47.57 11.73 27.61
CA ASN A 293 47.64 11.67 26.14
C ASN A 293 46.33 11.74 25.34
N PHE A 294 45.73 12.94 25.34
CA PHE A 294 44.90 13.43 24.24
C PHE A 294 45.44 14.78 23.75
N TYR A 295 46.49 14.78 22.93
CA TYR A 295 46.93 15.96 22.15
C TYR A 295 47.96 15.53 21.09
N GLN A 296 47.55 14.88 20.01
CA GLN A 296 48.31 14.83 18.74
C GLN A 296 47.48 14.09 17.67
N TYR A 297 46.46 14.72 17.06
CA TYR A 297 46.12 14.42 15.67
C TYR A 297 45.13 15.44 15.06
N LEU A 298 45.59 16.67 14.86
CA LEU A 298 44.96 17.55 13.87
C LEU A 298 46.05 18.28 13.08
N LEU A 299 45.95 18.10 11.76
CA LEU A 299 46.48 18.93 10.67
C LEU A 299 47.95 18.74 10.28
N ILE A 300 48.16 18.21 9.07
CA ILE A 300 48.98 18.83 8.00
C ILE A 300 48.82 18.04 6.68
N LYS A 301 48.69 18.81 5.59
CA LYS A 301 48.94 18.49 4.17
C LYS A 301 47.79 18.03 3.25
N GLN A 302 47.07 19.08 2.84
CA GLN A 302 46.76 19.43 1.45
C GLN A 302 47.91 19.15 0.43
N LYS A 303 47.50 18.83 -0.81
CA LYS A 303 48.21 18.79 -2.13
C LYS A 303 48.99 17.53 -2.53
N TYR A 304 48.50 16.87 -3.58
CA TYR A 304 49.27 16.64 -4.82
C TYR A 304 48.39 16.84 -6.07
N LYS A 305 49.01 17.39 -7.12
CA LYS A 305 48.44 17.95 -8.37
C LYS A 305 48.93 17.09 -9.56
N ILE A 306 48.04 16.81 -10.52
CA ILE A 306 48.20 16.77 -12.00
C ILE A 306 49.39 16.00 -12.64
N PHE A 307 49.08 15.08 -13.57
CA PHE A 307 49.74 14.99 -14.89
C PHE A 307 48.83 14.34 -15.96
N ASN A 308 49.01 14.73 -17.23
CA ASN A 308 48.09 14.65 -18.37
C ASN A 308 48.70 13.83 -19.54
N GLN A 309 47.87 13.27 -20.45
CA GLN A 309 47.92 13.39 -21.92
C GLN A 309 47.45 12.16 -22.76
N ASN A 310 46.52 12.47 -23.67
CA ASN A 310 46.39 12.13 -25.10
C ASN A 310 46.49 10.67 -25.62
N PHE A 311 45.46 10.26 -26.39
CA PHE A 311 45.66 9.56 -27.66
C PHE A 311 44.46 9.79 -28.62
N SER A 312 44.77 10.24 -29.85
CA SER A 312 43.86 10.33 -31.00
C SER A 312 44.43 9.44 -32.12
N ILE A 313 43.59 8.66 -32.78
CA ILE A 313 43.93 7.98 -34.05
C ILE A 313 42.81 8.22 -35.06
N ASN A 314 43.28 8.65 -36.23
CA ASN A 314 42.56 8.95 -37.45
C ASN A 314 42.46 7.67 -38.30
N THR A 315 41.33 7.39 -38.95
CA THR A 315 41.30 6.47 -40.11
C THR A 315 40.12 6.81 -41.03
N GLN A 316 40.43 7.40 -42.19
CA GLN A 316 39.59 7.41 -43.38
C GLN A 316 39.99 6.23 -44.27
N VAL A 317 39.08 5.28 -44.53
CA VAL A 317 39.17 4.36 -45.67
C VAL A 317 37.76 4.03 -46.20
N ASN A 318 37.50 4.44 -47.46
CA ASN A 318 36.55 3.95 -48.46
C ASN A 318 35.47 2.93 -48.05
N GLN A 319 34.20 3.36 -47.95
CA GLN A 319 33.02 2.49 -48.10
C GLN A 319 31.84 3.25 -48.73
N THR A 320 31.73 3.27 -50.06
CA THR A 320 30.59 3.91 -50.76
C THR A 320 29.73 2.96 -51.59
N ARG A 321 29.99 1.64 -51.57
CA ARG A 321 29.09 0.63 -52.17
C ARG A 321 28.57 -0.45 -51.22
N PHE A 322 29.24 -0.67 -50.09
CA PHE A 322 28.75 -1.58 -49.04
C PHE A 322 27.66 -0.92 -48.17
N GLU A 323 27.73 0.40 -47.98
CA GLU A 323 26.73 1.14 -47.23
C GLU A 323 25.36 1.21 -47.92
N GLN A 324 25.27 1.17 -49.25
CA GLN A 324 23.97 1.18 -49.93
C GLN A 324 23.23 -0.16 -49.81
N PHE A 325 23.96 -1.29 -49.80
CA PHE A 325 23.37 -2.61 -49.55
C PHE A 325 23.03 -2.80 -48.05
N LEU A 326 23.88 -2.26 -47.16
CA LEU A 326 23.56 -2.20 -45.73
C LEU A 326 22.44 -1.23 -45.40
N LEU A 327 22.23 -0.15 -46.17
CA LEU A 327 21.14 0.79 -45.97
C LEU A 327 19.79 0.14 -46.28
N ILE A 328 19.68 -0.69 -47.30
CA ILE A 328 18.44 -1.44 -47.61
C ILE A 328 18.21 -2.54 -46.56
N SER A 329 19.26 -3.23 -46.10
CA SER A 329 19.15 -4.19 -44.98
C SER A 329 18.86 -3.51 -43.64
N LYS A 330 19.40 -2.29 -43.41
CA LYS A 330 19.12 -1.45 -42.25
C LYS A 330 17.71 -0.88 -42.35
N ILE A 331 17.21 -0.46 -43.50
CA ILE A 331 15.82 -0.02 -43.65
C ILE A 331 14.84 -1.20 -43.44
N LEU A 332 15.25 -2.46 -43.60
CA LEU A 332 14.40 -3.61 -43.26
C LEU A 332 14.62 -4.12 -41.81
N MET A 333 15.81 -3.94 -41.23
CA MET A 333 16.15 -4.40 -39.86
C MET A 333 16.04 -3.31 -38.77
N VAL A 334 16.01 -2.02 -39.12
CA VAL A 334 15.94 -0.88 -38.19
C VAL A 334 14.50 -0.62 -37.73
N PHE A 335 13.48 -1.11 -38.43
CA PHE A 335 12.10 -0.86 -38.03
C PHE A 335 11.47 -2.00 -37.21
N TRP A 336 12.08 -3.20 -37.18
CA TRP A 336 11.45 -4.40 -36.62
C TRP A 336 12.52 -5.24 -35.91
N ASN A 337 12.74 -4.99 -34.62
CA ASN A 337 13.58 -5.86 -33.81
C ASN A 337 12.86 -7.21 -33.64
N GLY A 338 13.32 -8.28 -34.29
CA GLY A 338 12.65 -9.58 -34.26
C GLY A 338 12.43 -10.13 -32.84
N THR A 339 13.26 -9.70 -31.89
CA THR A 339 13.13 -9.95 -30.45
C THR A 339 11.90 -9.29 -29.85
N ASP A 340 11.62 -8.03 -30.19
CA ASP A 340 10.48 -7.27 -29.65
C ASP A 340 9.16 -7.86 -30.11
N ILE A 341 9.09 -8.27 -31.38
CA ILE A 341 7.91 -8.95 -31.94
C ILE A 341 7.73 -10.33 -31.30
N GLY A 342 8.81 -11.08 -31.09
CA GLY A 342 8.77 -12.35 -30.38
C GLY A 342 8.22 -12.20 -28.96
N LEU A 343 8.73 -11.21 -28.21
CA LEU A 343 8.24 -10.88 -26.87
C LEU A 343 6.77 -10.42 -26.88
N ALA A 344 6.35 -9.66 -27.88
CA ALA A 344 4.96 -9.25 -28.07
C ALA A 344 4.02 -10.44 -28.32
N VAL A 345 4.43 -11.41 -29.13
CA VAL A 345 3.67 -12.65 -29.36
C VAL A 345 3.61 -13.48 -28.07
N ILE A 346 4.72 -13.65 -27.35
CA ILE A 346 4.75 -14.41 -26.09
C ILE A 346 3.86 -13.73 -25.03
N GLY A 347 4.00 -12.43 -24.83
CA GLY A 347 3.20 -11.68 -23.87
C GLY A 347 1.72 -11.65 -24.27
N GLY A 348 1.42 -11.47 -25.56
CA GLY A 348 0.07 -11.61 -26.11
C GLY A 348 -0.52 -13.01 -25.88
N ALA A 349 0.29 -14.06 -26.03
CA ALA A 349 -0.14 -15.42 -25.76
C ALA A 349 -0.48 -15.63 -24.28
N LEU A 350 0.33 -15.12 -23.35
CA LEU A 350 0.05 -15.16 -21.91
C LEU A 350 -1.26 -14.43 -21.56
N ILE A 351 -1.52 -13.27 -22.17
CA ILE A 351 -2.79 -12.54 -22.02
C ILE A 351 -3.97 -13.39 -22.51
N GLY A 352 -3.82 -14.06 -23.65
CA GLY A 352 -4.81 -14.99 -24.21
C GLY A 352 -5.08 -16.16 -23.27
N ILE A 353 -4.03 -16.81 -22.77
CA ILE A 353 -4.12 -17.93 -21.82
C ILE A 353 -4.80 -17.48 -20.53
N ALA A 354 -4.44 -16.33 -19.96
CA ALA A 354 -5.05 -15.82 -18.73
C ALA A 354 -6.55 -15.57 -18.90
N THR A 355 -6.95 -14.92 -20.00
CA THR A 355 -8.36 -14.62 -20.27
C THR A 355 -9.17 -15.86 -20.65
N SER A 356 -8.57 -16.79 -21.40
CA SER A 356 -9.12 -18.13 -21.68
C SER A 356 -9.32 -18.95 -20.41
N LEU A 357 -8.35 -18.95 -19.49
CA LEU A 357 -8.43 -19.66 -18.21
C LEU A 357 -9.61 -19.14 -17.38
N HIS A 358 -9.74 -17.82 -17.27
CA HIS A 358 -10.85 -17.21 -16.52
C HIS A 358 -12.21 -17.55 -17.13
N TYR A 359 -12.29 -17.56 -18.46
CA TYR A 359 -13.49 -17.94 -19.19
C TYR A 359 -13.84 -19.42 -19.04
N ILE A 360 -12.90 -20.33 -19.27
CA ILE A 360 -13.15 -21.77 -19.23
C ILE A 360 -13.42 -22.26 -17.81
N VAL A 361 -12.71 -21.73 -16.81
CA VAL A 361 -12.82 -22.19 -15.42
C VAL A 361 -14.04 -21.58 -14.73
N LYS A 362 -14.22 -20.26 -14.79
CA LYS A 362 -15.28 -19.54 -14.06
C LYS A 362 -16.43 -19.05 -14.95
N GLY A 363 -16.27 -19.06 -16.26
CA GLY A 363 -17.31 -18.55 -17.17
C GLY A 363 -17.38 -17.03 -17.25
N ARG A 364 -16.32 -16.32 -16.83
CA ARG A 364 -16.29 -14.85 -16.72
C ARG A 364 -15.35 -14.21 -17.72
N VAL A 365 -15.59 -12.93 -18.02
CA VAL A 365 -14.77 -12.13 -18.94
C VAL A 365 -13.88 -11.16 -18.15
N THR A 366 -12.61 -11.07 -18.54
CA THR A 366 -11.62 -10.18 -17.89
C THR A 366 -11.63 -8.78 -18.53
N GLY A 367 -12.54 -7.92 -18.10
CA GLY A 367 -12.59 -6.50 -18.51
C GLY A 367 -12.07 -5.57 -17.41
N PHE A 368 -10.86 -5.04 -17.56
CA PHE A 368 -10.17 -4.25 -16.51
C PHE A 368 -10.95 -3.00 -16.08
N SER A 369 -11.52 -2.23 -17.02
CA SER A 369 -12.30 -1.03 -16.67
C SER A 369 -13.54 -1.36 -15.84
N GLY A 370 -14.24 -2.45 -16.15
CA GLY A 370 -15.42 -2.91 -15.41
C GLY A 370 -15.07 -3.53 -14.06
N ILE A 371 -13.95 -4.25 -13.97
CA ILE A 371 -13.38 -4.77 -12.72
C ILE A 371 -13.08 -3.59 -11.78
N LEU A 372 -12.33 -2.60 -12.26
CA LEU A 372 -11.98 -1.41 -11.48
C LEU A 372 -13.22 -0.65 -10.99
N TYR A 373 -14.17 -0.38 -11.89
CA TYR A 373 -15.42 0.31 -11.53
C TYR A 373 -16.18 -0.43 -10.43
N SER A 374 -16.26 -1.75 -10.52
CA SER A 374 -16.96 -2.59 -9.54
C SER A 374 -16.29 -2.60 -8.15
N ILE A 375 -14.97 -2.49 -8.12
CA ILE A 375 -14.20 -2.35 -6.88
C ILE A 375 -14.53 -1.00 -6.23
N VAL A 376 -14.54 0.07 -7.01
CA VAL A 376 -14.85 1.43 -6.52
C VAL A 376 -16.28 1.54 -6.00
N THR A 377 -17.26 0.92 -6.66
CA THR A 377 -18.66 0.94 -6.22
C THR A 377 -19.00 -0.12 -5.17
N TYR A 378 -18.00 -0.85 -4.65
CA TYR A 378 -18.16 -1.89 -3.63
C TYR A 378 -19.25 -2.92 -3.95
N ASP A 379 -19.21 -3.53 -5.14
CA ASP A 379 -20.10 -4.64 -5.48
C ASP A 379 -19.72 -5.93 -4.71
N LEU A 380 -20.15 -6.01 -3.44
CA LEU A 380 -19.72 -6.97 -2.41
C LEU A 380 -19.73 -8.46 -2.83
N PRO A 381 -20.68 -8.97 -3.65
CA PRO A 381 -20.67 -10.37 -4.09
C PRO A 381 -19.49 -10.71 -5.00
N SER A 382 -19.01 -9.73 -5.79
CA SER A 382 -17.97 -9.93 -6.80
C SER A 382 -16.64 -9.23 -6.45
N PHE A 383 -16.65 -8.42 -5.39
CA PHE A 383 -15.53 -7.58 -4.95
C PHE A 383 -14.23 -8.36 -4.79
N PHE A 384 -14.28 -9.51 -4.09
CA PHE A 384 -13.05 -10.20 -3.70
C PHE A 384 -12.26 -10.77 -4.87
N TRP A 385 -12.90 -11.48 -5.81
CA TRP A 385 -12.17 -12.03 -6.96
C TRP A 385 -11.64 -10.91 -7.86
N LYS A 386 -12.38 -9.81 -7.98
CA LYS A 386 -11.97 -8.62 -8.76
C LYS A 386 -10.70 -8.00 -8.19
N VAL A 387 -10.66 -7.75 -6.87
CA VAL A 387 -9.46 -7.24 -6.19
C VAL A 387 -8.30 -8.23 -6.32
N SER A 388 -8.54 -9.52 -6.12
CA SER A 388 -7.51 -10.57 -6.24
C SER A 388 -6.85 -10.60 -7.62
N LEU A 389 -7.65 -10.44 -8.68
CA LEU A 389 -7.15 -10.37 -10.04
C LEU A 389 -6.24 -9.15 -10.23
N MET A 390 -6.64 -7.97 -9.74
CA MET A 390 -5.80 -6.78 -9.84
C MET A 390 -4.51 -6.93 -9.03
N MET A 391 -4.58 -7.51 -7.82
CA MET A 391 -3.39 -7.77 -7.01
C MET A 391 -2.46 -8.80 -7.66
N GLY A 392 -2.99 -9.81 -8.35
CA GLY A 392 -2.19 -10.74 -9.16
C GLY A 392 -1.37 -10.02 -10.23
N VAL A 393 -1.97 -9.05 -10.93
CA VAL A 393 -1.27 -8.21 -11.92
C VAL A 393 -0.15 -7.40 -11.26
N VAL A 394 -0.43 -6.78 -10.11
CA VAL A 394 0.56 -6.00 -9.35
C VAL A 394 1.73 -6.90 -8.90
N ILE A 395 1.45 -8.08 -8.34
CA ILE A 395 2.50 -9.04 -7.92
C ILE A 395 3.40 -9.43 -9.09
N ALA A 396 2.81 -9.85 -10.21
CA ALA A 396 3.56 -10.21 -11.40
C ALA A 396 4.43 -9.05 -11.91
N SER A 397 3.86 -7.85 -11.96
CA SER A 397 4.55 -6.66 -12.45
C SER A 397 5.66 -6.20 -11.50
N SER A 398 5.45 -6.26 -10.19
CA SER A 398 6.49 -5.93 -9.20
C SER A 398 7.64 -6.92 -9.24
N ILE A 399 7.37 -8.23 -9.34
CA ILE A 399 8.43 -9.25 -9.49
C ILE A 399 9.21 -9.01 -10.78
N PHE A 400 8.51 -8.76 -11.89
CA PHE A 400 9.16 -8.53 -13.18
C PHE A 400 9.96 -7.23 -13.19
N TYR A 401 9.47 -6.17 -12.54
CA TYR A 401 10.21 -4.91 -12.38
C TYR A 401 11.47 -5.08 -11.53
N LEU A 402 11.40 -5.82 -10.41
CA LEU A 402 12.56 -6.06 -9.56
C LEU A 402 13.64 -6.90 -10.26
N ALA A 403 13.25 -7.74 -11.22
CA ALA A 403 14.15 -8.57 -12.01
C ALA A 403 14.71 -7.87 -13.26
N TYR A 404 13.88 -7.07 -13.97
CA TYR A 404 14.18 -6.52 -15.30
C TYR A 404 13.87 -5.02 -15.43
N GLY A 405 13.90 -4.28 -14.31
CA GLY A 405 13.68 -2.84 -14.25
C GLY A 405 14.70 -2.04 -15.08
N THR A 406 14.49 -0.73 -15.16
CA THR A 406 15.22 0.17 -16.07
C THR A 406 16.74 0.10 -15.90
N GLU A 407 17.26 0.23 -14.69
CA GLU A 407 18.71 0.23 -14.44
C GLU A 407 19.34 -1.17 -14.57
N LYS A 408 18.73 -2.20 -13.97
CA LYS A 408 19.25 -3.59 -13.99
C LYS A 408 19.31 -4.16 -15.41
N ALA A 409 18.29 -3.92 -16.23
CA ALA A 409 18.29 -4.38 -17.61
C ALA A 409 19.39 -3.70 -18.45
N ILE A 410 19.67 -2.41 -18.23
CA ILE A 410 20.76 -1.69 -18.91
C ILE A 410 22.13 -2.22 -18.48
N ILE A 411 22.31 -2.50 -17.19
CA ILE A 411 23.55 -3.07 -16.63
C ILE A 411 23.82 -4.47 -17.18
N ASP A 412 22.78 -5.29 -17.33
CA ASP A 412 22.88 -6.66 -17.86
C ASP A 412 22.92 -6.72 -19.41
N GLY A 413 22.95 -5.57 -20.09
CA GLY A 413 23.01 -5.48 -21.56
C GLY A 413 21.70 -5.86 -22.28
N GLY A 414 20.58 -5.88 -21.57
CA GLY A 414 19.25 -6.18 -22.09
C GLY A 414 18.40 -4.94 -22.43
N THR A 415 17.26 -5.16 -23.07
CA THR A 415 16.26 -4.10 -23.28
C THR A 415 15.40 -3.92 -22.02
N PRO A 416 15.28 -2.69 -21.46
CA PRO A 416 14.44 -2.43 -20.29
C PRO A 416 13.02 -2.94 -20.48
N ALA A 417 12.41 -3.56 -19.47
CA ALA A 417 11.01 -3.97 -19.56
C ALA A 417 10.03 -2.78 -19.41
N TYR A 418 10.47 -1.72 -18.75
CA TYR A 418 9.69 -0.52 -18.42
C TYR A 418 10.33 0.72 -19.04
N ASP A 419 9.53 1.76 -19.29
CA ASP A 419 10.04 3.06 -19.72
C ASP A 419 10.66 3.82 -18.53
N ASP A 420 11.66 4.64 -18.82
CA ASP A 420 12.24 5.57 -17.86
C ASP A 420 11.20 6.60 -17.38
N LEU A 421 11.39 7.08 -16.14
CA LEU A 421 10.51 8.04 -15.50
C LEU A 421 10.32 9.31 -16.34
N LEU A 422 11.36 9.74 -17.05
CA LEU A 422 11.30 10.88 -17.95
C LEU A 422 10.26 10.70 -19.07
N ILE A 423 10.17 9.51 -19.67
CA ILE A 423 9.24 9.19 -20.75
C ILE A 423 7.80 9.08 -20.20
N LEU A 424 7.63 8.53 -19.00
CA LEU A 424 6.33 8.41 -18.35
C LEU A 424 5.76 9.78 -17.94
N THR A 425 6.60 10.69 -17.47
CA THR A 425 6.20 12.03 -16.97
C THR A 425 6.07 13.09 -18.06
N GLN A 426 6.60 12.85 -19.27
CA GLN A 426 6.45 13.72 -20.44
C GLN A 426 4.99 14.07 -20.79
N ILE A 427 4.00 13.29 -20.36
CA ILE A 427 2.59 13.63 -20.58
C ILE A 427 2.18 14.94 -19.88
N GLY A 428 2.91 15.34 -18.84
CA GLY A 428 2.56 16.44 -17.97
C GLY A 428 1.33 16.14 -17.11
N TRP A 429 1.09 17.02 -16.15
CA TRP A 429 0.00 16.86 -15.18
C TRP A 429 -1.36 17.01 -15.86
N GLY A 430 -1.52 18.05 -16.70
CA GLY A 430 -2.73 18.31 -17.47
C GLY A 430 -3.07 17.17 -18.44
N GLY A 431 -2.06 16.65 -19.16
CA GLY A 431 -2.26 15.51 -20.05
C GLY A 431 -2.69 14.25 -19.31
N SER A 432 -2.14 14.00 -18.11
CA SER A 432 -2.52 12.85 -17.27
C SER A 432 -3.98 12.94 -16.79
N ILE A 433 -4.40 14.13 -16.37
CA ILE A 433 -5.77 14.41 -15.90
C ILE A 433 -6.78 14.23 -17.03
N ILE A 434 -6.52 14.84 -18.19
CA ILE A 434 -7.40 14.76 -19.36
C ILE A 434 -7.48 13.32 -19.86
N ALA A 435 -6.33 12.65 -20.02
CA ALA A 435 -6.28 11.26 -20.47
C ALA A 435 -7.03 10.33 -19.52
N GLY A 436 -6.79 10.45 -18.21
CA GLY A 436 -7.46 9.63 -17.19
C GLY A 436 -8.96 9.83 -17.22
N PHE A 437 -9.44 11.08 -17.15
CA PHE A 437 -10.87 11.39 -17.19
C PHE A 437 -11.56 10.88 -18.46
N CYS A 438 -11.01 11.13 -19.65
CA CYS A 438 -11.58 10.67 -20.92
C CYS A 438 -11.59 9.14 -21.01
N VAL A 439 -10.51 8.46 -20.60
CA VAL A 439 -10.47 6.99 -20.56
C VAL A 439 -11.52 6.44 -19.60
N GLY A 440 -11.64 7.02 -18.41
CA GLY A 440 -12.65 6.63 -17.42
C GLY A 440 -14.08 6.81 -17.94
N PHE A 441 -14.38 8.00 -18.44
CA PHE A 441 -15.70 8.35 -18.95
C PHE A 441 -16.09 7.47 -20.14
N GLY A 442 -15.20 7.37 -21.13
CA GLY A 442 -15.41 6.60 -22.35
C GLY A 442 -15.58 5.11 -22.09
N THR A 443 -14.75 4.51 -21.22
CA THR A 443 -14.86 3.08 -20.92
C THR A 443 -16.15 2.72 -20.19
N LYS A 444 -16.67 3.61 -19.34
CA LYS A 444 -17.96 3.39 -18.68
C LYS A 444 -19.13 3.59 -19.63
N MET A 445 -19.13 4.63 -20.46
CA MET A 445 -20.18 4.92 -21.43
C MET A 445 -20.26 3.84 -22.53
N GLY A 446 -19.10 3.36 -23.01
CA GLY A 446 -19.01 2.26 -23.98
C GLY A 446 -19.29 0.87 -23.40
N ASN A 447 -19.31 0.75 -22.07
CA ASN A 447 -19.44 -0.50 -21.31
C ASN A 447 -18.27 -1.50 -21.54
N GLY A 448 -17.05 -1.00 -21.67
CA GLY A 448 -15.85 -1.82 -21.85
C GLY A 448 -14.59 -1.03 -22.20
N CYS A 449 -13.46 -1.74 -22.24
CA CYS A 449 -12.15 -1.24 -22.67
C CYS A 449 -11.49 -2.21 -23.67
N THR A 450 -10.21 -2.02 -24.01
CA THR A 450 -9.44 -2.88 -24.93
C THR A 450 -9.46 -4.36 -24.55
N SER A 451 -9.29 -4.70 -23.27
CA SER A 451 -9.36 -6.10 -22.79
C SER A 451 -10.78 -6.69 -22.89
N GLY A 452 -11.82 -5.87 -22.69
CA GLY A 452 -13.22 -6.30 -22.78
C GLY A 452 -13.71 -6.48 -24.23
N HIS A 453 -13.57 -5.45 -25.07
CA HIS A 453 -14.04 -5.45 -26.46
C HIS A 453 -13.02 -6.04 -27.44
N GLY A 454 -11.74 -5.75 -27.28
CA GLY A 454 -10.68 -6.31 -28.13
C GLY A 454 -10.42 -7.76 -27.79
N VAL A 455 -9.74 -8.00 -26.66
CA VAL A 455 -9.24 -9.34 -26.29
C VAL A 455 -10.36 -10.36 -26.04
N CYS A 456 -11.45 -9.97 -25.39
CA CYS A 456 -12.55 -10.90 -25.08
C CYS A 456 -13.76 -10.74 -26.01
N GLY A 457 -13.91 -9.62 -26.71
CA GLY A 457 -15.09 -9.32 -27.54
C GLY A 457 -14.94 -9.77 -28.99
N LEU A 458 -13.80 -9.49 -29.63
CA LEU A 458 -13.50 -9.90 -31.00
C LEU A 458 -13.51 -11.42 -31.22
N PRO A 459 -12.98 -12.27 -30.33
CA PRO A 459 -13.01 -13.73 -30.50
C PRO A 459 -14.42 -14.32 -30.56
N ARG A 460 -15.40 -13.62 -29.96
CA ARG A 460 -16.82 -13.98 -29.97
C ARG A 460 -17.55 -13.48 -31.21
N LEU A 461 -16.89 -12.74 -32.10
CA LEU A 461 -17.46 -12.12 -33.30
C LEU A 461 -18.66 -11.21 -32.98
N ALA A 462 -18.63 -10.54 -31.83
CA ALA A 462 -19.73 -9.67 -31.41
C ALA A 462 -19.70 -8.34 -32.21
N PRO A 463 -20.76 -7.99 -32.96
CA PRO A 463 -20.80 -6.76 -33.78
C PRO A 463 -20.53 -5.50 -32.95
N ARG A 464 -21.09 -5.44 -31.73
CA ARG A 464 -20.85 -4.37 -30.76
C ARG A 464 -19.34 -4.17 -30.47
N SER A 465 -18.58 -5.25 -30.34
CA SER A 465 -17.14 -5.18 -30.03
C SER A 465 -16.32 -4.78 -31.25
N ILE A 466 -16.71 -5.21 -32.45
CA ILE A 466 -16.05 -4.81 -33.70
C ILE A 466 -16.16 -3.29 -33.87
N VAL A 467 -17.37 -2.75 -33.76
CA VAL A 467 -17.61 -1.29 -33.87
C VAL A 467 -16.83 -0.53 -32.80
N ALA A 468 -16.88 -0.98 -31.54
CA ALA A 468 -16.13 -0.34 -30.46
C ALA A 468 -14.62 -0.26 -30.76
N VAL A 469 -14.03 -1.39 -31.20
CA VAL A 469 -12.60 -1.48 -31.54
C VAL A 469 -12.24 -0.55 -32.69
N SER A 470 -13.05 -0.51 -33.75
CA SER A 470 -12.83 0.41 -34.86
C SER A 470 -12.88 1.88 -34.40
N CYS A 471 -13.86 2.27 -33.58
CA CYS A 471 -14.00 3.63 -33.09
C CYS A 471 -12.83 4.07 -32.21
N PHE A 472 -12.48 3.29 -31.17
CA PHE A 472 -11.40 3.70 -30.27
C PHE A 472 -10.02 3.60 -30.92
N MET A 473 -9.80 2.64 -31.82
CA MET A 473 -8.53 2.51 -32.54
C MET A 473 -8.36 3.67 -33.51
N GLY A 474 -9.40 3.99 -34.29
CA GLY A 474 -9.38 5.13 -35.21
C GLY A 474 -9.16 6.46 -34.49
N MET A 475 -9.87 6.71 -33.39
CA MET A 475 -9.69 7.94 -32.62
C MET A 475 -8.33 8.00 -31.91
N GLY A 476 -7.82 6.87 -31.42
CA GLY A 476 -6.49 6.77 -30.83
C GLY A 476 -5.38 7.10 -31.83
N LEU A 477 -5.45 6.50 -33.02
CA LEU A 477 -4.52 6.76 -34.13
C LEU A 477 -4.52 8.24 -34.52
N LEU A 478 -5.72 8.81 -34.70
CA LEU A 478 -5.89 10.22 -35.04
C LEU A 478 -5.29 11.14 -33.97
N THR A 479 -5.61 10.88 -32.70
CA THR A 479 -5.22 11.76 -31.59
C THR A 479 -3.72 11.72 -31.34
N ALA A 480 -3.11 10.53 -31.36
CA ALA A 480 -1.66 10.37 -31.18
C ALA A 480 -0.87 11.03 -32.32
N SER A 481 -1.32 10.84 -33.57
CA SER A 481 -0.68 11.43 -34.76
C SER A 481 -0.78 12.96 -34.77
N ILE A 482 -1.87 13.55 -34.26
CA ILE A 482 -1.99 15.01 -34.11
C ILE A 482 -1.06 15.51 -33.00
N LYS A 483 -1.04 14.85 -31.84
CA LYS A 483 -0.28 15.31 -30.67
C LYS A 483 1.22 15.44 -30.93
N GLU A 484 1.80 14.49 -31.64
CA GLU A 484 3.24 14.46 -31.94
C GLU A 484 3.68 15.64 -32.82
N ASN A 485 2.78 16.20 -33.62
CA ASN A 485 3.08 17.33 -34.51
C ASN A 485 2.93 18.71 -33.85
N PHE A 486 2.29 18.84 -32.67
CA PHE A 486 1.83 20.14 -32.18
C PHE A 486 2.18 20.52 -30.72
N ILE A 487 2.63 19.59 -29.86
CA ILE A 487 2.81 19.91 -28.42
C ILE A 487 4.29 19.81 -28.00
N PRO A 488 4.98 20.93 -27.75
CA PRO A 488 6.29 20.93 -27.12
C PRO A 488 6.15 20.43 -25.68
N LEU A 489 6.91 19.41 -25.32
CA LEU A 489 6.87 18.80 -24.00
C LEU A 489 7.74 19.62 -23.05
N GLU A 490 7.12 20.23 -22.03
CA GLU A 490 7.88 20.72 -20.89
C GLU A 490 8.55 19.54 -20.17
N HIS A 491 9.81 19.72 -19.80
CA HIS A 491 10.59 18.74 -19.05
C HIS A 491 10.40 18.99 -17.55
N PRO A 492 9.52 18.26 -16.85
CA PRO A 492 9.58 18.27 -15.40
C PRO A 492 10.93 17.68 -14.97
N LYS A 493 11.55 18.30 -13.96
CA LYS A 493 12.73 17.71 -13.30
C LYS A 493 12.33 16.33 -12.75
N PRO A 494 13.18 15.29 -12.91
CA PRO A 494 12.94 14.01 -12.24
C PRO A 494 12.82 14.27 -10.74
N ILE A 495 11.74 13.80 -10.14
CA ILE A 495 11.72 13.63 -8.69
C ILE A 495 12.42 12.30 -8.45
N ASP A 496 13.51 12.34 -7.69
CA ASP A 496 14.31 11.17 -7.35
C ASP A 496 13.49 10.29 -6.40
N TYR A 497 12.86 9.24 -6.93
CA TYR A 497 12.16 8.24 -6.13
C TYR A 497 12.98 6.94 -6.19
N ASP A 498 13.20 6.31 -5.04
CA ASP A 498 13.67 4.92 -5.01
C ASP A 498 12.55 4.00 -5.52
N HIS A 499 12.59 3.73 -6.82
CA HIS A 499 11.60 2.90 -7.49
C HIS A 499 11.75 1.41 -7.13
N GLU A 500 12.91 0.96 -6.63
CA GLU A 500 13.04 -0.40 -6.11
C GLU A 500 12.27 -0.54 -4.79
N ALA A 501 12.39 0.44 -3.89
CA ALA A 501 11.60 0.48 -2.66
C ALA A 501 10.10 0.52 -2.97
N CYS A 502 9.65 1.33 -3.95
CA CYS A 502 8.26 1.35 -4.38
C CYS A 502 7.77 -0.02 -4.89
N ALA A 503 8.59 -0.72 -5.67
CA ALA A 503 8.26 -2.03 -6.19
C ALA A 503 8.19 -3.11 -5.10
N ILE A 504 9.11 -3.09 -4.12
CA ILE A 504 9.06 -3.97 -2.95
C ILE A 504 7.80 -3.68 -2.12
N THR A 505 7.53 -2.41 -1.83
CA THR A 505 6.37 -2.00 -1.03
C THR A 505 5.05 -2.42 -1.68
N THR A 506 4.90 -2.20 -2.98
CA THR A 506 3.70 -2.62 -3.72
C THR A 506 3.56 -4.14 -3.77
N LEU A 507 4.66 -4.89 -3.89
CA LEU A 507 4.67 -6.34 -3.84
C LEU A 507 4.20 -6.87 -2.49
N VAL A 508 4.77 -6.35 -1.39
CA VAL A 508 4.41 -6.75 -0.03
C VAL A 508 2.94 -6.43 0.25
N LEU A 509 2.48 -5.22 -0.09
CA LEU A 509 1.09 -4.82 0.09
C LEU A 509 0.12 -5.73 -0.69
N ALA A 510 0.44 -6.06 -1.93
CA ALA A 510 -0.41 -6.93 -2.74
C ALA A 510 -0.51 -8.35 -2.16
N PHE A 511 0.60 -8.93 -1.68
CA PHE A 511 0.59 -10.22 -0.98
C PHE A 511 -0.22 -10.16 0.32
N VAL A 512 -0.05 -9.12 1.13
CA VAL A 512 -0.78 -8.93 2.39
C VAL A 512 -2.28 -8.85 2.12
N ILE A 513 -2.71 -8.07 1.11
CA ILE A 513 -4.12 -7.96 0.72
C ILE A 513 -4.68 -9.34 0.34
N ILE A 514 -3.97 -10.13 -0.47
CA ILE A 514 -4.43 -11.47 -0.88
C ILE A 514 -4.49 -12.43 0.31
N ILE A 515 -3.48 -12.46 1.18
CA ILE A 515 -3.43 -13.34 2.36
C ILE A 515 -4.59 -13.00 3.31
N VAL A 516 -4.83 -11.71 3.56
CA VAL A 516 -5.95 -11.23 4.35
C VAL A 516 -7.29 -11.68 3.75
N MET A 517 -7.48 -11.48 2.44
CA MET A 517 -8.71 -11.86 1.75
C MET A 517 -8.91 -13.38 1.73
N ALA A 518 -7.83 -14.15 1.55
CA ALA A 518 -7.85 -15.60 1.65
C ALA A 518 -8.26 -16.03 3.06
N GLY A 519 -7.66 -15.45 4.11
CA GLY A 519 -8.06 -15.70 5.48
C GLY A 519 -9.55 -15.42 5.72
N PHE A 520 -10.06 -14.29 5.22
CA PHE A 520 -11.47 -13.94 5.33
C PHE A 520 -12.40 -14.96 4.63
N GLN A 521 -12.06 -15.35 3.42
CA GLN A 521 -12.89 -16.27 2.64
C GLN A 521 -12.80 -17.71 3.14
N TYR A 522 -11.66 -18.13 3.68
CA TYR A 522 -11.48 -19.43 4.32
C TYR A 522 -12.47 -19.63 5.46
N LEU A 523 -12.72 -18.58 6.25
CA LEU A 523 -13.68 -18.60 7.34
C LEU A 523 -15.15 -18.65 6.87
N LYS A 524 -15.43 -18.21 5.63
CA LYS A 524 -16.80 -18.11 5.11
C LYS A 524 -17.22 -19.37 4.35
N LYS A 525 -16.54 -19.69 3.23
CA LYS A 525 -16.82 -20.86 2.37
C LYS A 525 -15.60 -21.22 1.52
N ARG A 526 -15.30 -22.52 1.37
CA ARG A 526 -14.17 -23.01 0.53
C ARG A 526 -14.28 -22.62 -0.94
N GLU A 527 -15.49 -22.54 -1.50
CA GLU A 527 -15.70 -22.17 -2.92
C GLU A 527 -15.23 -20.75 -3.24
N LEU A 528 -15.30 -19.83 -2.25
CA LEU A 528 -14.85 -18.45 -2.42
C LEU A 528 -13.33 -18.39 -2.57
N LEU A 529 -12.60 -19.22 -1.81
CA LEU A 529 -11.14 -19.32 -1.90
C LEU A 529 -10.66 -19.77 -3.28
N ILE A 530 -11.39 -20.70 -3.89
CA ILE A 530 -11.05 -21.19 -5.23
C ILE A 530 -11.23 -20.04 -6.23
N ASP A 531 -12.29 -19.24 -6.09
CA ASP A 531 -12.50 -18.05 -6.93
C ASP A 531 -11.37 -17.02 -6.77
N LEU A 532 -10.95 -16.77 -5.53
CA LEU A 532 -9.82 -15.90 -5.21
C LEU A 532 -8.50 -16.42 -5.81
N ALA A 533 -8.19 -17.70 -5.62
CA ALA A 533 -6.96 -18.31 -6.13
C ALA A 533 -6.91 -18.31 -7.67
N VAL A 534 -8.01 -18.66 -8.34
CA VAL A 534 -8.10 -18.61 -9.80
C VAL A 534 -7.95 -17.18 -10.29
N ALA A 535 -8.60 -16.21 -9.65
CA ALA A 535 -8.50 -14.80 -10.03
C ALA A 535 -7.08 -14.25 -9.84
N THR A 536 -6.40 -14.57 -8.74
CA THR A 536 -4.98 -14.21 -8.52
C THR A 536 -4.10 -14.81 -9.60
N LEU A 537 -4.26 -16.09 -9.92
CA LEU A 537 -3.46 -16.77 -10.95
C LEU A 537 -3.68 -16.15 -12.33
N VAL A 538 -4.93 -15.88 -12.69
CA VAL A 538 -5.29 -15.17 -13.93
C VAL A 538 -4.64 -13.79 -13.97
N GLY A 539 -4.76 -13.03 -12.88
CA GLY A 539 -4.13 -11.72 -12.74
C GLY A 539 -2.61 -11.78 -12.90
N PHE A 540 -1.96 -12.76 -12.28
CA PHE A 540 -0.52 -12.97 -12.33
C PHE A 540 -0.04 -13.26 -13.76
N ILE A 541 -0.65 -14.23 -14.44
CA ILE A 541 -0.31 -14.57 -15.84
C ILE A 541 -0.58 -13.37 -16.75
N PHE A 542 -1.68 -12.64 -16.53
CA PHE A 542 -2.01 -11.43 -17.29
C PHE A 542 -0.97 -10.33 -17.09
N GLY A 543 -0.55 -10.06 -15.85
CA GLY A 543 0.47 -9.06 -15.52
C GLY A 543 1.83 -9.40 -16.13
N LEU A 544 2.25 -10.66 -16.08
CA LEU A 544 3.43 -11.13 -16.79
C LEU A 544 3.32 -10.90 -18.30
N GLY A 545 2.15 -11.20 -18.88
CA GLY A 545 1.88 -10.93 -20.29
C GLY A 545 1.99 -9.44 -20.65
N LEU A 546 1.49 -8.54 -19.79
CA LEU A 546 1.63 -7.09 -19.98
C LEU A 546 3.09 -6.63 -19.95
N ALA A 547 3.88 -7.16 -19.01
CA ALA A 547 5.28 -6.78 -18.85
C ALA A 547 6.14 -7.33 -20.00
N ILE A 548 6.00 -8.61 -20.33
CA ILE A 548 6.76 -9.29 -21.40
C ILE A 548 6.42 -8.70 -22.77
N SER A 549 5.14 -8.39 -23.04
CA SER A 549 4.73 -7.78 -24.32
C SER A 549 5.20 -6.34 -24.50
N GLY A 550 5.73 -5.70 -23.45
CA GLY A 550 6.08 -4.29 -23.47
C GLY A 550 4.89 -3.34 -23.42
N MET A 551 3.66 -3.81 -23.15
CA MET A 551 2.48 -2.93 -23.01
C MET A 551 2.53 -2.06 -21.75
N VAL A 552 3.47 -2.30 -20.84
CA VAL A 552 3.78 -1.38 -19.74
C VAL A 552 4.60 -0.16 -20.21
N LYS A 553 5.12 -0.17 -21.44
CA LYS A 553 5.82 0.98 -22.03
C LYS A 553 4.84 1.91 -22.73
N ARG A 554 4.84 3.17 -22.32
CA ARG A 554 4.11 4.24 -22.99
C ARG A 554 4.66 4.49 -24.39
N SER A 555 5.99 4.42 -24.55
CA SER A 555 6.72 4.60 -25.81
C SER A 555 6.22 3.64 -26.90
N LYS A 556 6.04 2.36 -26.56
CA LYS A 556 5.51 1.32 -27.46
C LYS A 556 4.06 1.57 -27.88
N ILE A 557 3.22 2.02 -26.95
CA ILE A 557 1.80 2.30 -27.25
C ILE A 557 1.67 3.52 -28.17
N ILE A 558 2.37 4.62 -27.87
CA ILE A 558 2.35 5.82 -28.71
C ILE A 558 3.03 5.57 -30.06
N GLY A 559 4.13 4.82 -30.09
CA GLY A 559 4.82 4.45 -31.33
C GLY A 559 3.94 3.64 -32.30
N PHE A 560 2.99 2.87 -31.78
CA PHE A 560 1.98 2.21 -32.62
C PHE A 560 0.83 3.14 -33.05
N LEU A 561 0.41 4.08 -32.19
CA LEU A 561 -0.73 4.95 -32.49
C LEU A 561 -0.37 6.16 -33.37
N ALA A 562 0.85 6.66 -33.30
CA ALA A 562 1.28 7.79 -34.11
C ALA A 562 1.85 7.28 -35.45
N ILE A 563 1.12 7.53 -36.55
CA ILE A 563 1.56 7.12 -37.89
C ILE A 563 2.60 8.14 -38.36
N ASN A 564 3.87 7.81 -38.17
CA ASN A 564 5.03 8.63 -38.52
C ASN A 564 6.15 7.75 -39.11
N ASP A 565 7.30 8.36 -39.40
CA ASP A 565 8.47 7.65 -39.93
C ASP A 565 9.07 6.60 -38.98
N ARG A 566 8.63 6.53 -37.72
CA ARG A 566 9.12 5.62 -36.66
C ARG A 566 8.02 4.70 -36.13
N TRP A 567 6.99 4.44 -36.93
CA TRP A 567 5.84 3.65 -36.53
C TRP A 567 6.22 2.22 -36.09
N ASP A 568 5.79 1.82 -34.89
CA ASP A 568 6.11 0.52 -34.28
C ASP A 568 4.91 -0.44 -34.34
N PRO A 569 4.97 -1.54 -35.11
CA PRO A 569 3.88 -2.51 -35.28
C PRO A 569 3.70 -3.47 -34.10
N THR A 570 4.58 -3.44 -33.09
CA THR A 570 4.65 -4.45 -32.02
C THR A 570 3.29 -4.67 -31.34
N LEU A 571 2.53 -3.59 -31.09
CA LEU A 571 1.23 -3.66 -30.43
C LEU A 571 0.18 -4.48 -31.22
N LEU A 572 0.27 -4.51 -32.56
CA LEU A 572 -0.62 -5.31 -33.40
C LEU A 572 -0.51 -6.80 -33.04
N PHE A 573 0.72 -7.31 -32.89
CA PHE A 573 0.98 -8.70 -32.53
C PHE A 573 0.49 -9.02 -31.12
N VAL A 574 0.63 -8.08 -30.18
CA VAL A 574 0.10 -8.22 -28.82
C VAL A 574 -1.42 -8.33 -28.80
N MET A 575 -2.12 -7.66 -29.73
CA MET A 575 -3.59 -7.72 -29.81
C MET A 575 -4.10 -8.95 -30.58
N VAL A 576 -3.47 -9.30 -31.69
CA VAL A 576 -3.92 -10.43 -32.55
C VAL A 576 -3.74 -11.78 -31.84
N THR A 577 -2.61 -12.00 -31.19
CA THR A 577 -2.28 -13.28 -30.55
C THR A 577 -3.32 -13.74 -29.51
N PRO A 578 -3.71 -12.93 -28.50
CA PRO A 578 -4.72 -13.33 -27.54
C PRO A 578 -6.11 -13.48 -28.18
N VAL A 579 -6.41 -12.71 -29.23
CA VAL A 579 -7.68 -12.84 -29.95
C VAL A 579 -7.78 -14.22 -30.62
N VAL A 580 -6.71 -14.68 -31.26
CA VAL A 580 -6.65 -16.01 -31.88
C VAL A 580 -6.78 -17.11 -30.83
N ILE A 581 -6.03 -17.04 -29.73
CA ILE A 581 -6.12 -18.04 -28.65
C ILE A 581 -7.53 -18.11 -28.07
N ASN A 582 -8.11 -16.95 -27.72
CA ASN A 582 -9.46 -16.87 -27.17
C ASN A 582 -10.52 -17.35 -28.17
N PHE A 583 -10.29 -17.20 -29.48
CA PHE A 583 -11.26 -17.62 -30.51
C PHE A 583 -11.50 -19.13 -30.45
N PHE A 584 -10.43 -19.91 -30.30
CA PHE A 584 -10.50 -21.35 -30.10
C PHE A 584 -10.95 -21.72 -28.70
N ALA A 585 -10.39 -21.10 -27.66
CA ALA A 585 -10.71 -21.42 -26.27
C ALA A 585 -12.19 -21.21 -25.93
N PHE A 586 -12.82 -20.14 -26.42
CA PHE A 586 -14.22 -19.85 -26.13
C PHE A 586 -15.20 -20.78 -26.86
N ARG A 587 -14.73 -21.54 -27.84
CA ARG A 587 -15.50 -22.58 -28.56
C ARG A 587 -15.22 -23.99 -28.05
N ALA A 588 -14.20 -24.17 -27.21
CA ALA A 588 -13.76 -25.47 -26.75
C ALA A 588 -14.70 -26.14 -25.73
N LYS A 589 -15.56 -25.35 -25.06
CA LYS A 589 -16.46 -25.85 -24.00
C LYS A 589 -17.83 -25.19 -24.06
N GLU A 590 -18.87 -26.00 -23.83
CA GLU A 590 -20.27 -25.55 -23.76
C GLU A 590 -20.67 -24.99 -22.39
N LYS A 591 -19.93 -25.34 -21.32
CA LYS A 591 -20.13 -24.83 -19.96
C LYS A 591 -18.80 -24.69 -19.21
N PRO A 592 -18.69 -23.73 -18.27
CA PRO A 592 -17.48 -23.57 -17.47
C PRO A 592 -17.31 -24.70 -16.44
N TYR A 593 -16.08 -24.92 -15.96
CA TYR A 593 -15.79 -26.03 -15.03
C TYR A 593 -16.39 -25.84 -13.63
N LEU A 594 -16.34 -24.62 -13.09
CA LEU A 594 -16.71 -24.34 -11.70
C LEU A 594 -18.04 -23.60 -11.53
N ASN A 595 -18.69 -23.22 -12.63
CA ASN A 595 -19.97 -22.50 -12.63
C ASN A 595 -20.98 -23.21 -13.55
N SER A 596 -22.27 -22.99 -13.32
CA SER A 596 -23.34 -23.64 -14.09
C SER A 596 -23.57 -23.00 -15.47
N LYS A 597 -23.25 -21.71 -15.63
CA LYS A 597 -23.44 -20.93 -16.86
C LYS A 597 -22.34 -19.89 -17.05
N TYR A 598 -22.16 -19.44 -18.29
CA TYR A 598 -21.30 -18.31 -18.62
C TYR A 598 -21.93 -16.97 -18.22
N GLU A 599 -21.18 -16.15 -17.49
CA GLU A 599 -21.53 -14.77 -17.11
C GLU A 599 -20.96 -13.80 -18.17
N ILE A 600 -21.50 -13.83 -19.38
CA ILE A 600 -21.05 -12.98 -20.50
C ILE A 600 -22.05 -11.89 -20.86
N PRO A 601 -21.59 -10.70 -21.28
CA PRO A 601 -22.48 -9.69 -21.88
C PRO A 601 -23.13 -10.25 -23.15
N THR A 602 -24.46 -10.19 -23.23
CA THR A 602 -25.28 -10.67 -24.37
C THR A 602 -25.80 -9.55 -25.27
N ASN A 603 -25.62 -8.29 -24.88
CA ASN A 603 -26.12 -7.15 -25.64
C ASN A 603 -25.27 -6.88 -26.89
N ASN A 604 -25.87 -7.05 -28.07
CA ASN A 604 -25.25 -6.79 -29.37
C ASN A 604 -25.72 -5.49 -30.04
N VAL A 605 -26.57 -4.71 -29.37
CA VAL A 605 -27.09 -3.45 -29.92
C VAL A 605 -25.95 -2.44 -30.03
N ILE A 606 -25.85 -1.80 -31.20
CA ILE A 606 -24.94 -0.69 -31.46
C ILE A 606 -25.73 0.59 -31.19
N ASP A 607 -25.45 1.24 -30.06
CA ASP A 607 -26.07 2.48 -29.63
C ASP A 607 -25.09 3.66 -29.72
N TRP A 608 -25.62 4.88 -29.74
CA TRP A 608 -24.79 6.09 -29.77
C TRP A 608 -23.85 6.17 -28.56
N LYS A 609 -24.24 5.61 -27.42
CA LYS A 609 -23.40 5.52 -26.21
C LYS A 609 -22.14 4.70 -26.46
N LEU A 610 -22.25 3.58 -27.18
CA LEU A 610 -21.10 2.78 -27.58
C LEU A 610 -20.13 3.57 -28.44
N VAL A 611 -20.65 4.19 -29.51
CA VAL A 611 -19.82 4.89 -30.51
C VAL A 611 -19.13 6.10 -29.86
N CYS A 612 -19.89 6.98 -29.20
CA CYS A 612 -19.33 8.15 -28.50
C CYS A 612 -18.41 7.74 -27.36
N GLY A 613 -18.78 6.74 -26.55
CA GLY A 613 -17.95 6.25 -25.46
C GLY A 613 -16.63 5.65 -25.94
N ALA A 614 -16.65 4.85 -27.01
CA ALA A 614 -15.46 4.28 -27.63
C ALA A 614 -14.55 5.38 -28.22
N SER A 615 -15.11 6.38 -28.89
CA SER A 615 -14.34 7.50 -29.41
C SER A 615 -13.67 8.33 -28.28
N ILE A 616 -14.40 8.66 -27.21
CA ILE A 616 -13.84 9.39 -26.06
C ILE A 616 -12.72 8.57 -25.38
N PHE A 617 -12.91 7.25 -25.27
CA PHE A 617 -11.87 6.34 -24.78
C PHE A 617 -10.63 6.36 -25.70
N GLY A 618 -10.81 6.28 -27.02
CA GLY A 618 -9.74 6.36 -28.00
C GLY A 618 -8.96 7.67 -27.94
N PHE A 619 -9.66 8.80 -27.78
CA PHE A 619 -9.04 10.11 -27.57
C PHE A 619 -8.16 10.12 -26.32
N GLY A 620 -8.69 9.72 -25.16
CA GLY A 620 -7.92 9.66 -23.91
C GLY A 620 -6.74 8.69 -23.99
N TRP A 621 -6.90 7.56 -24.66
CA TRP A 621 -5.84 6.58 -24.89
C TRP A 621 -4.73 7.14 -25.80
N GLY A 622 -5.07 7.87 -26.86
CA GLY A 622 -4.11 8.54 -27.75
C GLY A 622 -3.37 9.70 -27.09
N VAL A 623 -4.04 10.50 -26.23
CA VAL A 623 -3.37 11.55 -25.43
C VAL A 623 -2.44 10.93 -24.40
N GLY A 624 -2.91 9.87 -23.73
CA GLY A 624 -2.28 9.22 -22.59
C GLY A 624 -1.10 8.33 -22.96
N GLY A 625 -1.31 7.44 -23.92
CA GLY A 625 -0.54 6.22 -24.07
C GLY A 625 -0.81 5.19 -22.98
N PHE A 626 -1.88 5.35 -22.20
CA PHE A 626 -2.20 4.49 -21.05
C PHE A 626 -3.62 3.94 -21.14
N CYS A 627 -3.77 2.68 -20.77
CA CYS A 627 -5.06 1.99 -20.62
C CYS A 627 -5.13 1.44 -19.18
N PRO A 628 -6.32 1.26 -18.58
CA PRO A 628 -6.46 0.79 -17.20
C PRO A 628 -5.66 -0.47 -16.84
N GLY A 629 -5.48 -1.42 -17.76
CA GLY A 629 -4.64 -2.61 -17.54
C GLY A 629 -3.16 -2.27 -17.34
N PRO A 630 -2.47 -1.73 -18.36
CA PRO A 630 -1.10 -1.24 -18.22
C PRO A 630 -0.88 -0.24 -17.09
N ALA A 631 -1.80 0.70 -16.87
CA ALA A 631 -1.69 1.66 -15.76
C ALA A 631 -1.66 0.98 -14.39
N PHE A 632 -2.38 -0.14 -14.22
CA PHE A 632 -2.29 -0.97 -13.01
C PHE A 632 -0.97 -1.75 -12.91
N ALA A 633 -0.44 -2.23 -14.04
CA ALA A 633 0.86 -2.91 -14.08
C ALA A 633 2.05 -1.96 -13.83
N LEU A 634 1.82 -0.64 -13.84
CA LEU A 634 2.80 0.40 -13.55
C LEU A 634 2.83 0.85 -12.08
N PHE A 635 2.04 0.23 -11.20
CA PHE A 635 2.14 0.45 -9.75
C PHE A 635 3.53 0.23 -9.15
N PRO A 636 4.37 -0.73 -9.60
CA PRO A 636 5.71 -0.91 -9.05
C PRO A 636 6.61 0.32 -9.22
N GLN A 637 6.50 1.03 -10.35
CA GLN A 637 7.24 2.27 -10.59
C GLN A 637 6.68 3.46 -9.81
N PHE A 638 5.43 3.38 -9.37
CA PHE A 638 4.68 4.41 -8.63
C PHE A 638 5.00 5.86 -9.02
N THR A 639 4.20 6.44 -9.91
CA THR A 639 4.38 7.85 -10.31
C THR A 639 3.13 8.66 -10.01
N VAL A 640 3.30 9.93 -9.62
CA VAL A 640 2.17 10.84 -9.38
C VAL A 640 1.30 10.98 -10.65
N HIS A 641 1.93 11.05 -11.82
CA HIS A 641 1.24 11.20 -13.11
C HIS A 641 0.30 10.04 -13.41
N ILE A 642 0.74 8.80 -13.16
CA ILE A 642 -0.03 7.61 -13.54
C ILE A 642 -0.92 7.15 -12.38
N ASN A 643 -0.32 6.87 -11.22
CA ASN A 643 -0.99 6.20 -10.11
C ASN A 643 -1.93 7.12 -9.33
N ILE A 644 -1.67 8.42 -9.33
CA ILE A 644 -2.53 9.41 -8.65
C ILE A 644 -3.39 10.15 -9.67
N LEU A 645 -2.77 10.88 -10.59
CA LEU A 645 -3.51 11.75 -11.52
C LEU A 645 -4.33 10.95 -12.53
N PHE A 646 -3.71 10.11 -13.35
CA PHE A 646 -4.41 9.33 -14.37
C PHE A 646 -5.42 8.35 -13.74
N MET A 647 -5.00 7.52 -12.77
CA MET A 647 -5.88 6.54 -12.14
C MET A 647 -7.00 7.18 -11.33
N GLY A 648 -6.72 8.25 -10.58
CA GLY A 648 -7.72 8.98 -9.80
C GLY A 648 -8.77 9.63 -10.71
N THR A 649 -8.34 10.33 -11.76
CA THR A 649 -9.25 10.96 -12.72
C THR A 649 -9.99 9.96 -13.59
N LEU A 650 -9.41 8.79 -13.87
CA LEU A 650 -10.10 7.67 -14.51
C LEU A 650 -11.27 7.20 -13.67
N VAL A 651 -11.09 6.98 -12.36
CA VAL A 651 -12.19 6.61 -11.46
C VAL A 651 -13.27 7.70 -11.44
N ILE A 652 -12.88 8.97 -11.34
CA ILE A 652 -13.81 10.10 -11.39
C ILE A 652 -14.59 10.12 -12.71
N GLY A 653 -13.92 9.88 -13.84
CA GLY A 653 -14.53 9.78 -15.16
C GLY A 653 -15.54 8.63 -15.26
N GLN A 654 -15.24 7.47 -14.67
CA GLN A 654 -16.18 6.35 -14.64
C GLN A 654 -17.42 6.66 -13.80
N LEU A 655 -17.25 7.32 -12.65
CA LEU A 655 -18.36 7.73 -11.80
C LEU A 655 -19.24 8.77 -12.49
N SER A 656 -18.63 9.79 -13.10
CA SER A 656 -19.36 10.85 -13.82
C SER A 656 -20.12 10.32 -15.03
N ALA A 657 -19.52 9.43 -15.83
CA ALA A 657 -20.20 8.75 -16.94
C ALA A 657 -21.40 7.91 -16.48
N ASN A 658 -21.30 7.25 -15.32
CA ASN A 658 -22.41 6.48 -14.78
C ASN A 658 -23.61 7.37 -14.44
N TYR A 659 -23.37 8.54 -13.82
CA TYR A 659 -24.43 9.51 -13.56
C TYR A 659 -25.00 10.08 -14.86
N PHE A 660 -24.14 10.44 -15.81
CA PHE A 660 -24.54 10.98 -17.10
C PHE A 660 -25.43 10.01 -17.89
N VAL A 661 -25.01 8.74 -18.02
CA VAL A 661 -25.79 7.73 -18.75
C VAL A 661 -27.15 7.50 -18.10
N LYS A 662 -27.22 7.41 -16.77
CA LYS A 662 -28.49 7.30 -16.03
C LYS A 662 -29.41 8.49 -16.30
N TRP A 663 -28.86 9.70 -16.20
CA TRP A 663 -29.60 10.93 -16.46
C TRP A 663 -30.17 10.98 -17.88
N VAL A 664 -29.39 10.61 -18.89
CA VAL A 664 -29.89 10.55 -20.28
C VAL A 664 -31.00 9.50 -20.43
N ASP A 665 -30.86 8.34 -19.81
CA ASP A 665 -31.87 7.27 -19.87
C ASP A 665 -33.17 7.66 -19.17
N GLU A 666 -33.10 8.33 -18.04
CA GLU A 666 -34.26 8.86 -17.33
C GLU A 666 -34.98 9.94 -18.14
N ARG A 667 -34.22 10.85 -18.78
CA ARG A 667 -34.77 11.88 -19.65
C ARG A 667 -35.48 11.27 -20.86
N ASN A 668 -34.86 10.30 -21.54
CA ASN A 668 -35.46 9.62 -22.68
C ASN A 668 -36.76 8.90 -22.30
N LYS A 669 -36.82 8.29 -21.10
CA LYS A 669 -38.06 7.68 -20.59
C LYS A 669 -39.13 8.72 -20.29
N TYR A 670 -38.76 9.85 -19.69
CA TYR A 670 -39.69 10.95 -19.44
C TYR A 670 -40.29 11.50 -20.75
N ASP A 671 -39.45 11.71 -21.77
CA ASP A 671 -39.87 12.21 -23.08
C ASP A 671 -40.78 11.21 -23.83
N GLN A 672 -40.68 9.90 -23.54
CA GLN A 672 -41.58 8.86 -24.07
C GLN A 672 -42.94 8.78 -23.35
N ILE A 673 -43.00 9.17 -22.07
CA ILE A 673 -44.23 9.12 -21.25
C ILE A 673 -45.03 10.43 -21.36
N LYS A 674 -44.39 11.53 -21.76
CA LYS A 674 -45.06 12.82 -21.94
C LYS A 674 -46.11 12.71 -23.05
N PRO A 675 -47.38 13.10 -22.81
CA PRO A 675 -48.41 13.07 -23.85
C PRO A 675 -47.97 13.90 -25.04
N GLN A 676 -48.06 13.35 -26.25
CA GLN A 676 -47.89 14.16 -27.45
C GLN A 676 -49.02 15.21 -27.52
N PRO A 677 -48.74 16.45 -27.92
CA PRO A 677 -49.76 17.53 -27.98
C PRO A 677 -50.99 17.17 -28.83
N ASP A 678 -50.85 16.23 -29.77
CA ASP A 678 -51.95 15.72 -30.62
C ASP A 678 -52.90 14.74 -29.89
N GLN A 679 -52.49 14.16 -28.76
CA GLN A 679 -53.35 13.29 -27.93
C GLN A 679 -54.07 14.09 -26.84
N GLN A 680 -53.42 15.12 -26.27
CA GLN A 680 -54.08 16.03 -25.32
C GLN A 680 -55.20 16.85 -25.96
N SER A 681 -55.03 17.26 -27.22
CA SER A 681 -56.08 17.95 -27.99
C SER A 681 -57.28 17.03 -28.29
N LYS A 682 -57.06 15.75 -28.57
CA LYS A 682 -58.13 14.76 -28.78
C LYS A 682 -58.86 14.37 -27.49
N GLU A 683 -58.14 14.20 -26.38
CA GLU A 683 -58.76 13.91 -25.07
C GLU A 683 -59.51 15.12 -24.48
N GLN A 684 -59.04 16.35 -24.74
CA GLN A 684 -59.77 17.56 -24.38
C GLN A 684 -61.06 17.72 -25.20
N GLN A 685 -61.01 17.45 -26.52
CA GLN A 685 -62.22 17.42 -27.36
C GLN A 685 -63.23 16.35 -26.94
N GLN A 686 -62.77 15.19 -26.44
CA GLN A 686 -63.66 14.13 -25.94
C GLN A 686 -64.28 14.45 -24.57
N LYS A 687 -63.57 15.19 -23.70
CA LYS A 687 -64.10 15.63 -22.39
C LYS A 687 -65.10 16.78 -22.48
N GLU A 688 -65.01 17.64 -23.49
CA GLU A 688 -65.98 18.73 -23.71
C GLU A 688 -67.33 18.25 -24.27
N GLN A 689 -67.44 17.00 -24.74
CA GLN A 689 -68.68 16.44 -25.30
C GLN A 689 -69.57 15.69 -24.29
N ILE A 690 -69.24 15.69 -22.99
CA ILE A 690 -70.07 15.04 -21.95
C ILE A 690 -70.93 16.12 -21.25
N PRO A 691 -72.26 16.17 -21.42
CA PRO A 691 -73.11 17.16 -20.76
C PRO A 691 -73.23 16.92 -19.26
N ASP A 692 -72.94 17.96 -18.48
CA ASP A 692 -72.95 18.02 -17.01
C ASP A 692 -74.39 18.08 -16.47
N VAL A 693 -74.97 16.93 -16.12
CA VAL A 693 -76.21 16.83 -15.34
C VAL A 693 -75.86 16.78 -13.86
N SER A 694 -75.38 17.89 -13.28
CA SER A 694 -75.21 17.97 -11.82
C SER A 694 -75.24 19.41 -11.26
N LYS A 695 -76.35 20.12 -11.47
CA LYS A 695 -76.67 21.31 -10.66
C LYS A 695 -78.14 21.34 -10.25
N GLN A 696 -78.52 20.46 -9.35
CA GLN A 696 -79.58 20.69 -8.38
C GLN A 696 -79.59 19.54 -7.38
N GLN A 697 -79.51 19.89 -6.10
CA GLN A 697 -79.61 19.08 -4.88
C GLN A 697 -78.30 18.96 -4.10
N LEU A 698 -78.44 19.13 -2.79
CA LEU A 698 -77.44 19.11 -1.72
C LEU A 698 -76.82 20.49 -1.39
N ALA A 699 -77.71 21.44 -1.11
CA ALA A 699 -77.52 22.34 0.03
C ALA A 699 -78.21 21.69 1.24
N GLU A 700 -77.44 21.23 2.23
CA GLU A 700 -77.84 21.20 3.65
C GLU A 700 -76.62 20.85 4.51
N SER A 701 -76.50 21.56 5.63
CA SER A 701 -75.33 21.63 6.52
C SER A 701 -75.53 20.74 7.78
N PRO A 702 -74.51 20.61 8.66
CA PRO A 702 -74.23 19.41 9.46
C PRO A 702 -74.77 19.45 10.90
N SER A 703 -75.03 18.27 11.50
CA SER A 703 -75.03 18.10 12.96
C SER A 703 -74.96 16.63 13.40
N ASP A 704 -74.08 16.36 14.37
CA ASP A 704 -74.09 15.30 15.38
C ASP A 704 -74.01 13.82 14.96
N ARG A 705 -72.99 13.08 15.40
CA ARG A 705 -72.95 12.46 16.75
C ARG A 705 -71.66 11.65 16.99
N LYS A 706 -71.34 11.54 18.29
CA LYS A 706 -70.17 11.03 19.01
C LYS A 706 -69.84 9.53 18.86
N ASN A 707 -68.55 9.26 19.14
CA ASN A 707 -67.94 8.16 19.91
C ASN A 707 -68.32 6.69 19.61
N ASP A 708 -67.35 5.89 19.18
CA ASP A 708 -66.62 4.94 20.05
C ASP A 708 -65.62 4.10 19.22
N ALA A 709 -64.43 3.90 19.79
CA ALA A 709 -63.41 2.92 19.36
C ALA A 709 -63.91 1.47 19.62
N PRO A 710 -63.25 0.35 19.21
CA PRO A 710 -61.81 0.24 18.89
C PRO A 710 -61.40 -0.76 17.79
N ASP A 711 -60.11 -0.64 17.43
CA ASP A 711 -59.14 -1.74 17.19
C ASP A 711 -59.53 -2.91 16.28
N ASN A 712 -58.97 -2.96 15.06
CA ASN A 712 -58.10 -4.08 14.67
C ASN A 712 -57.45 -3.89 13.28
N THR A 713 -56.13 -3.98 13.28
CA THR A 713 -55.31 -4.77 12.35
C THR A 713 -55.96 -5.31 11.08
N ALA A 714 -55.48 -4.86 9.91
CA ALA A 714 -55.28 -5.73 8.75
C ALA A 714 -54.31 -5.11 7.73
N LYS A 715 -53.13 -5.73 7.66
CA LYS A 715 -52.22 -5.76 6.51
C LYS A 715 -52.97 -5.84 5.19
N ILE A 716 -52.61 -5.03 4.19
CA ILE A 716 -52.62 -5.47 2.79
C ILE A 716 -51.37 -4.91 2.09
N ASN A 717 -50.68 -5.83 1.42
CA ASN A 717 -49.40 -5.74 0.71
C ASN A 717 -49.32 -4.67 -0.36
#